data_AF-A0A259DMA9-F1
#
_entry.id   AF-A0A259DMA9-F1
#
_cell.length_a   1.000
_cell.length_b   1.000
_cell.length_c   1.000
_cell.angle_alpha   90.00
_cell.angle_beta   90.00
_cell.angle_gamma   90.00
#
_symmetry.space_group_name_H-M   'P 1'
#
loop_
_entity.id
_entity.type
_entity.pdbx_description
1 polymer ?
#
loop_
_entity_poly.entity_id
_entity_poly.type
_entity_poly.pdbx_seq_one_letter_code
_entity_poly.pdbx_strand_id
1 'polypeptide(L)'
;MIEYTQYNPMYSFKNILKKNLEASENIREEQKKSLHKISELNSIHSQKFQGILRSESKKIERLAEKTREKTLSLLDSDPNALWSMWQEYLTDSVQRSALVFDTFRKRGNVYVEHLDSGMPPVLDFKYEVVIDGHSLSSPVNYLLLKITPPKGVVIDEKRAPVMIIDPRAGHGAGIGGFKPDSQVGEAFADGHQVYFVAFRPMPEPTQTIADVRDAEIIFLKHIVEQHPHSPKPIVVGNCQGGWAAMLLAAAVPELMGPIVLNGSPMSYWAGKVGDNPMRYTGGMRGGAMSALMLADMGDGLFDGANLVANFEGLNPSNSFFGKYYKLYSNVDTEAQRFLDFEKWWGGYCFMTEAEMRWILDNLFIGNKLATGEAVLGMERVDLKVIQSPIIVFASHGDNITPPQQALNWIPDLYASVEEIKARGQRIVYMLHDSIGHLGIFVSSQIASREHVAITDTVRAIEALSPGLYEMKLDDEEDRVHIRFEPRGMGDILALGDGRDDEELFTEVAQMSNINTEIYDRFIRPAIQQISTPESASLMRESHPLRTQRVIFSDKNPIMPMLDQTVATLIEERKPASPDNPFIMGEKMMSELIETQLNLYRNLRDSLTESSFFSIYSSPLVKAAISPKDDGLPRHNSVDVRQMPEVHRVLENADKGGLAEGVVRILHLINSARGYVRRTRLERELIALGHSKLFPDMDHEDIVKIVHQQALIVDFEPKVAMDTLPILLKTVDSRKTALKLVMDIAGPRETMHPFALKMYGQIEEMLSKKGCHDPSNPSLEFADQIDGARDESKGVE
;
A
#
# COMPACT_ATOMS: atom_id res chain seq x y z
N MET A 1 -41.81 -9.49 -60.72
CA MET A 1 -41.03 -8.25 -60.88
C MET A 1 -41.16 -7.48 -59.58
N ILE A 2 -40.14 -7.58 -58.73
CA ILE A 2 -39.96 -6.69 -57.56
C ILE A 2 -38.77 -5.80 -57.94
N GLU A 3 -38.99 -4.50 -57.92
CA GLU A 3 -38.11 -3.46 -58.46
C GLU A 3 -36.76 -3.39 -57.72
N TYR A 4 -35.70 -3.57 -58.49
CA TYR A 4 -34.29 -3.44 -58.14
C TYR A 4 -33.86 -1.96 -58.23
N THR A 5 -34.40 -1.05 -57.40
CA THR A 5 -34.09 0.40 -57.54
C THR A 5 -33.99 1.17 -56.24
N GLN A 6 -33.34 0.64 -55.20
CA GLN A 6 -32.93 1.46 -54.03
C GLN A 6 -31.55 1.10 -53.42
N TYR A 7 -30.57 0.76 -54.26
CA TYR A 7 -29.16 0.88 -53.86
C TYR A 7 -28.48 1.87 -54.80
N ASN A 8 -28.30 3.11 -54.35
CA ASN A 8 -27.56 4.13 -55.10
C ASN A 8 -26.07 4.04 -54.69
N PRO A 9 -25.18 3.50 -55.54
CA PRO A 9 -23.78 3.29 -55.19
C PRO A 9 -23.05 4.60 -54.88
N MET A 10 -23.46 5.71 -55.50
CA MET A 10 -22.91 7.05 -55.24
C MET A 10 -23.22 7.55 -53.83
N TYR A 11 -24.41 7.24 -53.28
CA TYR A 11 -24.78 7.65 -51.92
C TYR A 11 -24.03 6.84 -50.86
N SER A 12 -23.85 5.53 -51.10
CA SER A 12 -22.99 4.67 -50.28
C SER A 12 -21.53 5.11 -50.34
N PHE A 13 -21.01 5.43 -51.52
CA PHE A 13 -19.63 5.89 -51.70
C PHE A 13 -19.36 7.23 -51.03
N LYS A 14 -20.30 8.19 -51.11
CA LYS A 14 -20.20 9.48 -50.43
C LYS A 14 -20.20 9.34 -48.90
N ASN A 15 -21.01 8.43 -48.36
CA ASN A 15 -21.02 8.12 -46.92
C ASN A 15 -19.72 7.44 -46.45
N ILE A 16 -19.15 6.54 -47.27
CA ILE A 16 -17.85 5.92 -46.99
C ILE A 16 -16.73 6.97 -47.01
N LEU A 17 -16.71 7.85 -48.02
CA LEU A 17 -15.75 8.96 -48.11
C LEU A 17 -15.85 9.91 -46.91
N LYS A 18 -17.07 10.28 -46.50
CA LYS A 18 -17.30 11.13 -45.33
C LYS A 18 -16.80 10.47 -44.05
N LYS A 19 -17.11 9.18 -43.84
CA LYS A 19 -16.58 8.40 -42.70
C LYS A 19 -15.06 8.30 -42.72
N ASN A 20 -14.45 8.11 -43.89
CA ASN A 20 -12.99 8.04 -44.03
C ASN A 20 -12.32 9.39 -43.76
N LEU A 21 -12.94 10.50 -44.17
CA LEU A 21 -12.47 11.86 -43.87
C LEU A 21 -12.57 12.17 -42.37
N GLU A 22 -13.72 11.89 -41.75
CA GLU A 22 -13.91 12.03 -40.29
C GLU A 22 -12.92 11.17 -39.49
N ALA A 23 -12.70 9.92 -39.92
CA ALA A 23 -11.71 9.04 -39.32
C ALA A 23 -10.29 9.60 -39.49
N SER A 24 -9.95 10.16 -40.65
CA SER A 24 -8.65 10.78 -40.91
C SER A 24 -8.42 12.03 -40.05
N GLU A 25 -9.45 12.84 -39.80
CA GLU A 25 -9.37 14.02 -38.93
C GLU A 25 -9.17 13.60 -37.47
N ASN A 26 -9.93 12.60 -37.00
CA ASN A 26 -9.77 12.05 -35.64
C ASN A 26 -8.37 11.47 -35.41
N ILE A 27 -7.87 10.67 -36.36
CA ILE A 27 -6.50 10.12 -36.32
C ILE A 27 -5.47 11.25 -36.24
N ARG A 28 -5.67 12.33 -36.99
CA ARG A 28 -4.75 13.48 -36.99
C ARG A 28 -4.76 14.23 -35.66
N GLU A 29 -5.92 14.43 -35.04
CA GLU A 29 -6.02 15.06 -33.72
C GLU A 29 -5.44 14.17 -32.62
N GLU A 30 -5.68 12.85 -32.65
CA GLU A 30 -5.06 11.89 -31.74
C GLU A 30 -3.53 11.87 -31.88
N GLN A 31 -3.01 11.86 -33.12
CA GLN A 31 -1.57 11.97 -33.38
C GLN A 31 -0.99 13.26 -32.80
N LYS A 32 -1.69 14.39 -32.93
CA LYS A 32 -1.24 15.67 -32.38
C LYS A 32 -1.20 15.63 -30.85
N LYS A 33 -2.20 15.06 -30.19
CA LYS A 33 -2.21 14.85 -28.73
C LYS A 33 -1.07 13.94 -28.27
N SER A 34 -0.88 12.82 -28.96
CA SER A 34 0.22 11.87 -28.72
C SER A 34 1.59 12.57 -28.81
N LEU A 35 1.85 13.31 -29.89
CA LEU A 35 3.11 14.05 -30.07
C LEU A 35 3.33 15.11 -28.99
N HIS A 36 2.26 15.81 -28.59
CA HIS A 36 2.34 16.77 -27.48
C HIS A 36 2.74 16.08 -26.16
N LYS A 37 2.12 14.92 -25.85
CA LYS A 37 2.44 14.18 -24.63
C LYS A 37 3.87 13.65 -24.63
N ILE A 38 4.35 13.14 -25.76
CA ILE A 38 5.75 12.72 -25.92
C ILE A 38 6.72 13.89 -25.73
N SER A 39 6.37 15.08 -26.24
CA SER A 39 7.18 16.29 -26.02
C SER A 39 7.21 16.70 -24.55
N GLU A 40 6.09 16.61 -23.84
CA GLU A 40 6.00 16.89 -22.40
C GLU A 40 6.87 15.92 -21.60
N LEU A 41 6.78 14.63 -21.88
CA LEU A 41 7.60 13.57 -21.28
C LEU A 41 9.10 13.84 -21.45
N ASN A 42 9.52 14.16 -22.67
CA ASN A 42 10.91 14.50 -22.97
C ASN A 42 11.40 15.70 -22.15
N SER A 43 10.54 16.70 -21.92
CA SER A 43 10.86 17.85 -21.06
C SER A 43 11.03 17.43 -19.60
N ILE A 44 10.09 16.65 -19.05
CA ILE A 44 10.14 16.13 -17.67
C ILE A 44 11.43 15.33 -17.44
N HIS A 45 11.72 14.39 -18.33
CA HIS A 45 12.92 13.57 -18.25
C HIS A 45 14.21 14.39 -18.39
N SER A 46 14.24 15.38 -19.29
CA SER A 46 15.39 16.27 -19.46
C SER A 46 15.65 17.08 -18.18
N GLN A 47 14.61 17.60 -17.54
CA GLN A 47 14.73 18.33 -16.27
C GLN A 47 15.23 17.42 -15.14
N LYS A 48 14.66 16.22 -15.02
CA LYS A 48 15.09 15.21 -14.02
C LYS A 48 16.56 14.83 -14.21
N PHE A 49 16.96 14.58 -15.46
CA PHE A 49 18.34 14.26 -15.81
C PHE A 49 19.31 15.40 -15.45
N GLN A 50 18.96 16.65 -15.76
CA GLN A 50 19.75 17.82 -15.38
C GLN A 50 19.86 17.99 -13.85
N GLY A 51 18.77 17.75 -13.13
CA GLY A 51 18.76 17.82 -11.66
C GLY A 51 19.74 16.82 -11.03
N ILE A 52 19.70 15.57 -11.51
CA ILE A 52 20.55 14.48 -11.01
C ILE A 52 22.02 14.75 -11.34
N LEU A 53 22.34 15.15 -12.58
CA LEU A 53 23.71 15.51 -12.93
C LEU A 53 24.24 16.63 -12.03
N ARG A 54 23.43 17.65 -11.72
CA ARG A 54 23.85 18.73 -10.82
C ARG A 54 24.07 18.25 -9.39
N SER A 55 23.20 17.39 -8.86
CA SER A 55 23.34 16.90 -7.48
C SER A 55 24.53 15.97 -7.31
N GLU A 56 24.71 15.03 -8.24
CA GLU A 56 25.80 14.06 -8.19
C GLU A 56 27.16 14.71 -8.48
N SER A 57 27.24 15.63 -9.45
CA SER A 57 28.48 16.39 -9.69
C SER A 57 28.94 17.14 -8.45
N LYS A 58 28.03 17.78 -7.69
CA LYS A 58 28.40 18.49 -6.45
C LYS A 58 28.96 17.56 -5.37
N LYS A 59 28.45 16.32 -5.26
CA LYS A 59 28.99 15.35 -4.30
C LYS A 59 30.40 14.93 -4.70
N ILE A 60 30.59 14.62 -5.98
CA ILE A 60 31.89 14.22 -6.54
C ILE A 60 32.90 15.36 -6.43
N GLU A 61 32.52 16.60 -6.73
CA GLU A 61 33.37 17.79 -6.57
C GLU A 61 33.85 17.96 -5.14
N ARG A 62 32.96 17.87 -4.15
CA ARG A 62 33.33 17.97 -2.72
C ARG A 62 34.30 16.87 -2.30
N LEU A 63 34.08 15.63 -2.73
CA LEU A 63 34.97 14.51 -2.44
C LEU A 63 36.33 14.67 -3.14
N ALA A 64 36.34 15.15 -4.38
CA ALA A 64 37.54 15.42 -5.15
C ALA A 64 38.38 16.55 -4.53
N GLU A 65 37.75 17.66 -4.10
CA GLU A 65 38.40 18.76 -3.40
C GLU A 65 39.05 18.29 -2.10
N LYS A 66 38.31 17.57 -1.26
CA LYS A 66 38.82 17.02 0.01
C LYS A 66 40.01 16.07 -0.23
N THR A 67 39.90 15.20 -1.23
CA THR A 67 40.98 14.25 -1.59
C THR A 67 42.20 14.99 -2.11
N ARG A 68 42.01 16.03 -2.95
CA ARG A 68 43.07 16.87 -3.51
C ARG A 68 43.79 17.64 -2.41
N GLU A 69 43.07 18.32 -1.53
CA GLU A 69 43.64 19.07 -0.41
C GLU A 69 44.51 18.17 0.49
N LYS A 70 43.99 16.99 0.84
CA LYS A 70 44.74 16.03 1.66
C LYS A 70 45.98 15.52 0.93
N THR A 71 45.86 15.16 -0.34
CA THR A 71 46.99 14.66 -1.15
C THR A 71 48.07 15.72 -1.30
N LEU A 72 47.71 16.98 -1.58
CA LEU A 72 48.65 18.10 -1.66
C LEU A 72 49.34 18.35 -0.31
N SER A 73 48.59 18.34 0.79
CA SER A 73 49.18 18.51 2.14
C SER A 73 50.21 17.44 2.48
N LEU A 74 50.03 16.21 1.99
CA LEU A 74 50.93 15.08 2.20
C LEU A 74 52.15 15.13 1.26
N LEU A 75 51.96 15.56 0.01
CA LEU A 75 53.06 15.79 -0.94
C LEU A 75 54.03 16.87 -0.45
N ASP A 76 53.50 17.92 0.19
CA ASP A 76 54.29 19.04 0.70
C ASP A 76 55.03 18.72 2.02
N SER A 77 54.61 17.69 2.77
CA SER A 77 55.15 17.37 4.10
C SER A 77 56.11 16.17 4.13
N ASP A 78 55.80 15.05 3.47
CA ASP A 78 56.71 13.89 3.35
C ASP A 78 56.28 12.91 2.22
N PRO A 79 57.01 12.84 1.09
CA PRO A 79 56.72 11.90 0.01
C PRO A 79 56.72 10.41 0.41
N ASN A 80 57.47 10.03 1.46
CA ASN A 80 57.48 8.64 1.95
C ASN A 80 56.17 8.29 2.68
N ALA A 81 55.48 9.28 3.25
CA ALA A 81 54.19 9.07 3.90
C ALA A 81 53.13 8.60 2.91
N LEU A 82 53.13 9.11 1.66
CA LEU A 82 52.22 8.65 0.61
C LEU A 82 52.46 7.20 0.21
N TRP A 83 53.72 6.78 0.10
CA TRP A 83 54.05 5.39 -0.18
C TRP A 83 53.62 4.46 0.96
N SER A 84 53.84 4.86 2.21
CA SER A 84 53.36 4.13 3.38
C SER A 84 51.83 4.00 3.40
N MET A 85 51.11 5.09 3.13
CA MET A 85 49.65 5.10 3.03
C MET A 85 49.13 4.25 1.86
N TRP A 86 49.87 4.20 0.74
CA TRP A 86 49.55 3.31 -0.37
C TRP A 86 49.66 1.83 0.03
N GLN A 87 50.74 1.45 0.71
CA GLN A 87 50.95 0.09 1.21
C GLN A 87 49.89 -0.30 2.26
N GLU A 88 49.54 0.64 3.14
CA GLU A 88 48.48 0.49 4.13
C GLU A 88 47.13 0.23 3.43
N TYR A 89 46.77 1.05 2.45
CA TYR A 89 45.56 0.88 1.64
C TYR A 89 45.53 -0.45 0.90
N LEU A 90 46.65 -0.85 0.26
CA LEU A 90 46.73 -2.10 -0.48
C LEU A 90 46.54 -3.31 0.45
N THR A 91 47.18 -3.28 1.61
CA THR A 91 47.03 -4.33 2.63
C THR A 91 45.58 -4.43 3.09
N ASP A 92 44.98 -3.28 3.44
CA ASP A 92 43.59 -3.20 3.87
C ASP A 92 42.61 -3.66 2.78
N SER A 93 42.79 -3.24 1.52
CA SER A 93 41.94 -3.60 0.39
C SER A 93 41.98 -5.10 0.09
N VAL A 94 43.16 -5.74 0.15
CA VAL A 94 43.30 -7.19 -0.01
C VAL A 94 42.58 -7.94 1.12
N GLN A 95 42.76 -7.49 2.36
CA GLN A 95 42.07 -8.07 3.53
C GLN A 95 40.56 -7.92 3.42
N ARG A 96 40.05 -6.71 3.13
CA ARG A 96 38.61 -6.46 2.93
C ARG A 96 38.03 -7.32 1.81
N SER A 97 38.73 -7.45 0.69
CA SER A 97 38.30 -8.30 -0.42
C SER A 97 38.18 -9.76 0.00
N ALA A 98 39.18 -10.31 0.69
CA ALA A 98 39.14 -11.69 1.17
C ALA A 98 37.98 -11.94 2.12
N LEU A 99 37.71 -11.00 3.04
CA LEU A 99 36.57 -11.07 3.97
C LEU A 99 35.22 -10.99 3.27
N VAL A 100 35.11 -10.20 2.19
CA VAL A 100 33.90 -10.16 1.34
C VAL A 100 33.70 -11.49 0.63
N PHE A 101 34.74 -12.10 0.08
CA PHE A 101 34.64 -13.43 -0.55
C PHE A 101 34.21 -14.51 0.44
N ASP A 102 34.74 -14.49 1.67
CA ASP A 102 34.28 -15.40 2.73
C ASP A 102 32.83 -15.10 3.14
N THR A 103 32.42 -13.83 3.17
CA THR A 103 31.02 -13.46 3.41
C THR A 103 30.11 -13.97 2.30
N PHE A 104 30.51 -13.91 1.03
CA PHE A 104 29.76 -14.52 -0.08
C PHE A 104 29.71 -16.04 0.02
N ARG A 105 30.77 -16.66 0.54
CA ARG A 105 30.78 -18.09 0.81
C ARG A 105 29.79 -18.49 1.88
N LYS A 106 29.83 -17.80 3.02
CA LYS A 106 28.86 -17.94 4.10
C LYS A 106 27.44 -17.72 3.60
N ARG A 107 27.20 -16.71 2.75
CA ARG A 107 25.89 -16.49 2.10
C ARG A 107 25.46 -17.70 1.28
N GLY A 108 26.36 -18.26 0.47
CA GLY A 108 26.09 -19.46 -0.32
C GLY A 108 25.76 -20.68 0.53
N ASN A 109 26.50 -20.87 1.63
CA ASN A 109 26.27 -21.97 2.57
C ASN A 109 24.94 -21.82 3.33
N VAL A 110 24.65 -20.62 3.84
CA VAL A 110 23.37 -20.29 4.49
C VAL A 110 22.21 -20.55 3.53
N TYR A 111 22.36 -20.19 2.26
CA TYR A 111 21.36 -20.47 1.23
C TYR A 111 21.15 -21.98 1.01
N VAL A 112 22.23 -22.75 0.87
CA VAL A 112 22.17 -24.21 0.71
C VAL A 112 21.53 -24.88 1.92
N GLU A 113 21.92 -24.50 3.14
CA GLU A 113 21.34 -25.01 4.39
C GLU A 113 19.85 -24.66 4.51
N HIS A 114 19.47 -23.44 4.12
CA HIS A 114 18.07 -23.02 4.11
C HIS A 114 17.25 -23.79 3.08
N LEU A 115 17.80 -24.08 1.90
CA LEU A 115 17.16 -24.96 0.93
C LEU A 115 17.00 -26.40 1.46
N ASP A 116 18.07 -26.99 2.00
CA ASP A 116 18.10 -28.38 2.47
C ASP A 116 17.17 -28.59 3.69
N SER A 117 16.91 -27.53 4.47
CA SER A 117 15.92 -27.53 5.55
C SER A 117 14.47 -27.29 5.11
N GLY A 118 14.21 -27.19 3.81
CA GLY A 118 12.86 -26.98 3.25
C GLY A 118 12.41 -25.52 3.26
N MET A 119 13.34 -24.57 3.42
CA MET A 119 13.11 -23.11 3.52
C MET A 119 12.03 -22.73 4.56
N PRO A 120 12.24 -23.05 5.84
CA PRO A 120 11.33 -22.61 6.89
C PRO A 120 11.23 -21.07 6.94
N PRO A 121 10.10 -20.53 7.44
CA PRO A 121 9.91 -19.09 7.58
C PRO A 121 11.06 -18.44 8.37
N VAL A 122 11.58 -17.32 7.87
CA VAL A 122 12.71 -16.61 8.47
C VAL A 122 12.20 -15.64 9.55
N LEU A 123 11.77 -16.21 10.68
CA LEU A 123 11.27 -15.49 11.84
C LEU A 123 12.32 -15.50 12.97
N ASP A 124 12.48 -14.38 13.68
CA ASP A 124 13.31 -14.30 14.89
C ASP A 124 12.57 -14.83 16.15
N PHE A 125 11.29 -15.16 15.99
CA PHE A 125 10.41 -15.65 17.05
C PHE A 125 10.19 -17.16 16.93
N LYS A 126 10.07 -17.82 18.09
CA LYS A 126 9.61 -19.22 18.14
C LYS A 126 8.13 -19.29 17.77
N TYR A 127 7.75 -20.36 17.09
CA TYR A 127 6.37 -20.55 16.65
C TYR A 127 5.95 -22.02 16.72
N GLU A 128 4.65 -22.22 16.76
CA GLU A 128 3.97 -23.51 16.61
C GLU A 128 3.12 -23.46 15.33
N VAL A 129 3.21 -24.50 14.49
CA VAL A 129 2.30 -24.68 13.35
C VAL A 129 0.98 -25.21 13.89
N VAL A 130 -0.07 -24.39 13.85
CA VAL A 130 -1.37 -24.75 14.41
C VAL A 130 -2.29 -25.36 13.35
N ILE A 131 -2.20 -24.85 12.12
CA ILE A 131 -2.89 -25.40 10.96
C ILE A 131 -1.93 -25.45 9.79
N ASP A 132 -1.82 -26.62 9.16
CA ASP A 132 -1.14 -26.81 7.88
C ASP A 132 -2.17 -26.92 6.76
N GLY A 133 -2.14 -25.97 5.84
CA GLY A 133 -3.02 -25.90 4.67
C GLY A 133 -2.94 -27.14 3.78
N HIS A 134 -1.85 -27.91 3.83
CA HIS A 134 -1.72 -29.18 3.10
C HIS A 134 -2.84 -30.16 3.44
N SER A 135 -3.28 -30.13 4.71
CA SER A 135 -4.21 -31.10 5.28
C SER A 135 -5.69 -30.71 5.12
N LEU A 136 -5.96 -29.56 4.51
CA LEU A 136 -7.31 -29.06 4.26
C LEU A 136 -7.97 -29.81 3.09
N SER A 137 -9.30 -29.66 2.97
CA SER A 137 -10.06 -30.27 1.87
C SER A 137 -9.64 -29.76 0.50
N SER A 138 -9.27 -28.47 0.43
CA SER A 138 -8.57 -27.85 -0.70
C SER A 138 -7.14 -27.57 -0.23
N PRO A 139 -6.16 -28.43 -0.54
CA PRO A 139 -4.80 -28.27 -0.05
C PRO A 139 -4.16 -26.98 -0.56
N VAL A 140 -3.50 -26.26 0.34
CA VAL A 140 -2.67 -25.09 0.00
C VAL A 140 -1.32 -25.13 0.72
N ASN A 141 -0.33 -24.42 0.19
CA ASN A 141 1.00 -24.33 0.79
C ASN A 141 1.09 -23.38 1.98
N TYR A 142 -0.03 -22.85 2.47
CA TYR A 142 -0.09 -21.87 3.55
C TYR A 142 -0.15 -22.55 4.91
N LEU A 143 0.40 -21.88 5.93
CA LEU A 143 0.49 -22.33 7.31
C LEU A 143 -0.02 -21.23 8.24
N LEU A 144 -0.82 -21.59 9.22
CA LEU A 144 -1.10 -20.72 10.37
C LEU A 144 -0.11 -21.02 11.48
N LEU A 145 0.71 -20.02 11.82
CA LEU A 145 1.65 -20.09 12.92
C LEU A 145 1.11 -19.32 14.12
N LYS A 146 1.19 -19.90 15.31
CA LYS A 146 1.03 -19.16 16.57
C LYS A 146 2.40 -18.79 17.09
N ILE A 147 2.66 -17.50 17.21
CA ILE A 147 3.97 -17.01 17.66
C ILE A 147 4.04 -17.11 19.19
N THR A 148 5.14 -17.66 19.69
CA THR A 148 5.41 -17.76 21.13
C THR A 148 5.90 -16.40 21.65
N PRO A 149 5.25 -15.84 22.69
CA PRO A 149 5.69 -14.59 23.28
C PRO A 149 7.15 -14.69 23.79
N PRO A 150 8.00 -13.68 23.54
CA PRO A 150 9.33 -13.60 24.13
C PRO A 150 9.30 -13.63 25.66
N LYS A 151 10.41 -14.03 26.27
CA LYS A 151 10.51 -14.12 27.74
C LYS A 151 10.22 -12.76 28.39
N GLY A 152 9.22 -12.72 29.27
CA GLY A 152 8.83 -11.51 30.00
C GLY A 152 7.68 -10.73 29.37
N VAL A 153 7.25 -11.08 28.16
CA VAL A 153 6.02 -10.56 27.55
C VAL A 153 4.82 -11.31 28.14
N VAL A 154 3.81 -10.56 28.59
CA VAL A 154 2.52 -11.09 29.06
C VAL A 154 1.45 -10.67 28.07
N ILE A 155 0.69 -11.64 27.59
CA ILE A 155 -0.43 -11.42 26.68
C ILE A 155 -1.65 -11.01 27.50
N ASP A 156 -2.35 -9.96 27.08
CA ASP A 156 -3.64 -9.56 27.61
C ASP A 156 -4.75 -10.20 26.79
N GLU A 157 -5.48 -11.17 27.36
CA GLU A 157 -6.57 -11.89 26.70
C GLU A 157 -7.74 -10.97 26.29
N LYS A 158 -7.80 -9.73 26.81
CA LYS A 158 -8.79 -8.72 26.40
C LYS A 158 -8.35 -7.91 25.18
N ARG A 159 -7.12 -8.08 24.70
CA ARG A 159 -6.62 -7.48 23.46
C ARG A 159 -7.02 -8.36 22.28
N ALA A 160 -7.35 -7.73 21.15
CA ALA A 160 -7.64 -8.46 19.91
C ALA A 160 -6.39 -9.24 19.48
N PRO A 161 -6.47 -10.52 19.10
CA PRO A 161 -5.33 -11.18 18.48
C PRO A 161 -4.97 -10.50 17.16
N VAL A 162 -3.69 -10.53 16.78
CA VAL A 162 -3.18 -9.96 15.53
C VAL A 162 -2.84 -11.11 14.58
N MET A 163 -3.37 -11.07 13.37
CA MET A 163 -3.05 -11.99 12.28
C MET A 163 -2.25 -11.24 11.20
N ILE A 164 -0.99 -11.61 11.01
CA ILE A 164 -0.11 -11.00 10.00
C ILE A 164 -0.06 -11.90 8.77
N ILE A 165 -0.44 -11.37 7.61
CA ILE A 165 -0.37 -12.04 6.30
C ILE A 165 0.90 -11.59 5.58
N ASP A 166 1.85 -12.51 5.45
CA ASP A 166 3.15 -12.25 4.85
C ASP A 166 3.07 -12.22 3.31
N PRO A 167 3.87 -11.37 2.63
CA PRO A 167 3.78 -11.25 1.19
C PRO A 167 4.43 -12.43 0.47
N ARG A 168 3.65 -13.12 -0.37
CA ARG A 168 4.15 -14.05 -1.39
C ARG A 168 4.49 -13.32 -2.69
N ALA A 169 5.44 -12.39 -2.61
CA ALA A 169 5.89 -11.55 -3.73
C ALA A 169 7.19 -12.06 -4.38
N GLY A 170 7.43 -13.37 -4.37
CA GLY A 170 8.63 -14.02 -4.93
C GLY A 170 9.69 -14.43 -3.91
N HIS A 171 9.68 -13.81 -2.73
CA HIS A 171 10.53 -14.19 -1.59
C HIS A 171 9.86 -15.25 -0.70
N GLY A 172 10.66 -15.93 0.12
CA GLY A 172 10.16 -16.81 1.19
C GLY A 172 9.47 -16.05 2.33
N ALA A 173 8.74 -16.79 3.15
CA ALA A 173 7.99 -16.23 4.28
C ALA A 173 8.88 -15.82 5.47
N GLY A 174 8.37 -14.94 6.32
CA GLY A 174 8.93 -14.52 7.60
C GLY A 174 9.27 -13.03 7.71
N ILE A 175 9.03 -12.23 6.67
CA ILE A 175 9.59 -10.87 6.63
C ILE A 175 8.99 -9.92 7.69
N GLY A 176 7.70 -10.07 8.00
CA GLY A 176 7.03 -9.31 9.07
C GLY A 176 7.46 -9.67 10.51
N GLY A 177 8.26 -10.74 10.69
CA GLY A 177 8.80 -11.18 11.99
C GLY A 177 10.31 -11.38 11.99
N PHE A 178 11.01 -10.78 11.03
CA PHE A 178 12.42 -11.01 10.75
C PHE A 178 13.38 -10.44 11.82
N LYS A 179 12.90 -9.57 12.72
CA LYS A 179 13.68 -8.95 13.80
C LYS A 179 12.84 -8.79 15.08
N PRO A 180 13.47 -8.61 16.26
CA PRO A 180 12.76 -8.33 17.50
C PRO A 180 11.89 -7.08 17.45
N ASP A 181 12.32 -6.04 16.74
CA ASP A 181 11.61 -4.76 16.59
C ASP A 181 10.58 -4.76 15.45
N SER A 182 10.30 -5.90 14.82
CA SER A 182 9.30 -6.06 13.75
C SER A 182 7.85 -5.92 14.26
N GLN A 183 6.88 -5.97 13.33
CA GLN A 183 5.44 -5.92 13.63
C GLN A 183 5.02 -6.98 14.66
N VAL A 184 5.62 -8.18 14.61
CA VAL A 184 5.40 -9.23 15.61
C VAL A 184 5.83 -8.75 17.00
N GLY A 185 7.00 -8.12 17.10
CA GLY A 185 7.53 -7.59 18.36
C GLY A 185 6.71 -6.43 18.91
N GLU A 186 6.26 -5.53 18.03
CA GLU A 186 5.43 -4.37 18.40
C GLU A 186 4.05 -4.78 18.87
N ALA A 187 3.41 -5.75 18.21
CA ALA A 187 2.14 -6.33 18.65
C ALA A 187 2.29 -6.99 20.04
N PHE A 188 3.39 -7.70 20.29
CA PHE A 188 3.69 -8.23 21.63
C PHE A 188 3.95 -7.14 22.66
N ALA A 189 4.60 -6.03 22.28
CA ALA A 189 4.85 -4.91 23.18
C ALA A 189 3.54 -4.25 23.65
N ASP A 190 2.49 -4.23 22.82
CA ASP A 190 1.15 -3.77 23.21
C ASP A 190 0.24 -4.89 23.78
N GLY A 191 0.79 -6.09 24.00
CA GLY A 191 0.15 -7.19 24.72
C GLY A 191 -0.79 -8.08 23.89
N HIS A 192 -0.68 -8.05 22.56
CA HIS A 192 -1.50 -8.85 21.66
C HIS A 192 -0.93 -10.27 21.45
N GLN A 193 -1.80 -11.28 21.37
CA GLN A 193 -1.40 -12.58 20.83
C GLN A 193 -1.21 -12.47 19.31
N VAL A 194 -0.05 -12.90 18.81
CA VAL A 194 0.28 -12.84 17.38
C VAL A 194 0.13 -14.21 16.72
N TYR A 195 -0.54 -14.21 15.57
CA TYR A 195 -0.59 -15.29 14.60
C TYR A 195 0.02 -14.80 13.28
N PHE A 196 0.68 -15.70 12.56
CA PHE A 196 1.40 -15.37 11.35
C PHE A 196 1.02 -16.36 10.26
N VAL A 197 0.56 -15.85 9.13
CA VAL A 197 0.26 -16.65 7.95
C VAL A 197 1.54 -16.75 7.11
N ALA A 198 2.17 -17.91 7.17
CA ALA A 198 3.35 -18.24 6.39
C ALA A 198 2.99 -19.17 5.23
N PHE A 199 3.96 -19.46 4.36
CA PHE A 199 3.78 -20.41 3.27
C PHE A 199 5.06 -21.20 3.01
N ARG A 200 4.89 -22.44 2.56
CA ARG A 200 5.98 -23.27 2.01
C ARG A 200 6.36 -22.75 0.61
N PRO A 201 7.59 -22.94 0.15
CA PRO A 201 8.04 -22.42 -1.15
C PRO A 201 7.23 -22.91 -2.34
N MET A 202 6.84 -24.20 -2.33
CA MET A 202 6.12 -24.84 -3.43
C MET A 202 4.61 -24.79 -3.15
N PRO A 203 3.77 -24.33 -4.09
CA PRO A 203 2.31 -24.48 -3.98
C PRO A 203 1.89 -25.95 -4.04
N GLU A 204 0.70 -26.24 -3.51
CA GLU A 204 0.07 -27.54 -3.74
C GLU A 204 -0.40 -27.67 -5.20
N PRO A 205 -0.50 -28.90 -5.74
CA PRO A 205 -1.02 -29.11 -7.09
C PRO A 205 -2.40 -28.49 -7.25
N THR A 206 -2.63 -27.81 -8.38
CA THR A 206 -3.92 -27.14 -8.72
C THR A 206 -4.36 -25.98 -7.83
N GLN A 207 -3.56 -25.61 -6.81
CA GLN A 207 -3.85 -24.49 -5.92
C GLN A 207 -4.14 -23.20 -6.69
N THR A 208 -5.22 -22.52 -6.30
CA THR A 208 -5.63 -21.19 -6.81
C THR A 208 -5.64 -20.14 -5.69
N ILE A 209 -5.78 -18.87 -6.05
CA ILE A 209 -5.97 -17.78 -5.07
C ILE A 209 -7.28 -17.97 -4.26
N ALA A 210 -8.30 -18.60 -4.85
CA ALA A 210 -9.55 -18.87 -4.13
C ALA A 210 -9.33 -19.90 -3.02
N ASP A 211 -8.56 -20.96 -3.29
CA ASP A 211 -8.20 -21.95 -2.28
C ASP A 211 -7.37 -21.33 -1.15
N VAL A 212 -6.44 -20.42 -1.49
CA VAL A 212 -5.63 -19.69 -0.50
C VAL A 212 -6.52 -18.83 0.41
N ARG A 213 -7.44 -18.04 -0.16
CA ARG A 213 -8.42 -17.26 0.61
C ARG A 213 -9.26 -18.17 1.52
N ASP A 214 -9.73 -19.30 0.99
CA ASP A 214 -10.58 -20.22 1.75
C ASP A 214 -9.83 -20.87 2.92
N ALA A 215 -8.54 -21.15 2.76
CA ALA A 215 -7.66 -21.57 3.85
C ALA A 215 -7.46 -20.45 4.88
N GLU A 216 -7.25 -19.20 4.45
CA GLU A 216 -7.14 -18.05 5.35
C GLU A 216 -8.45 -17.79 6.14
N ILE A 217 -9.62 -18.07 5.56
CA ILE A 217 -10.90 -18.06 6.28
C ILE A 217 -10.89 -19.09 7.43
N ILE A 218 -10.39 -20.30 7.16
CA ILE A 218 -10.27 -21.35 8.19
C ILE A 218 -9.30 -20.90 9.30
N PHE A 219 -8.19 -20.26 8.91
CA PHE A 219 -7.22 -19.73 9.86
C PHE A 219 -7.83 -18.65 10.76
N LEU A 220 -8.56 -17.70 10.18
CA LEU A 220 -9.22 -16.63 10.92
C LEU A 220 -10.29 -17.18 11.87
N LYS A 221 -11.11 -18.14 11.41
CA LYS A 221 -12.09 -18.84 12.26
C LYS A 221 -11.44 -19.50 13.46
N HIS A 222 -10.32 -20.20 13.24
CA HIS A 222 -9.57 -20.81 14.33
C HIS A 222 -9.08 -19.76 15.35
N ILE A 223 -8.55 -18.62 14.89
CA ILE A 223 -8.12 -17.54 15.77
C ILE A 223 -9.29 -17.03 16.62
N VAL A 224 -10.45 -16.78 16.01
CA VAL A 224 -11.66 -16.33 16.73
C VAL A 224 -12.11 -17.37 17.77
N GLU A 225 -12.08 -18.66 17.43
CA GLU A 225 -12.43 -19.75 18.36
C GLU A 225 -11.45 -19.86 19.54
N GLN A 226 -10.17 -19.57 19.34
CA GLN A 226 -9.17 -19.57 20.42
C GLN A 226 -9.27 -18.34 21.33
N HIS A 227 -9.93 -17.28 20.89
CA HIS A 227 -10.04 -16.01 21.63
C HIS A 227 -11.51 -15.55 21.76
N PRO A 228 -12.40 -16.34 22.39
CA PRO A 228 -13.85 -16.07 22.42
C PRO A 228 -14.24 -14.84 23.27
N HIS A 229 -13.30 -14.30 24.05
CA HIS A 229 -13.51 -13.17 24.95
C HIS A 229 -12.76 -11.90 24.51
N SER A 230 -12.03 -11.95 23.39
CA SER A 230 -11.36 -10.79 22.82
C SER A 230 -12.25 -10.07 21.80
N PRO A 231 -11.94 -8.82 21.45
CA PRO A 231 -12.45 -8.21 20.22
C PRO A 231 -12.03 -9.02 18.98
N LYS A 232 -12.65 -8.72 17.83
CA LYS A 232 -12.35 -9.38 16.55
C LYS A 232 -10.86 -9.19 16.16
N PRO A 233 -10.22 -10.16 15.49
CA PRO A 233 -8.80 -10.10 15.18
C PRO A 233 -8.42 -8.91 14.30
N ILE A 234 -7.29 -8.27 14.60
CA ILE A 234 -6.66 -7.27 13.72
C ILE A 234 -5.93 -8.02 12.62
N VAL A 235 -6.20 -7.70 11.36
CA VAL A 235 -5.56 -8.36 10.21
C VAL A 235 -4.60 -7.40 9.53
N VAL A 236 -3.31 -7.74 9.53
CA VAL A 236 -2.24 -6.94 8.95
C VAL A 236 -1.77 -7.60 7.67
N GLY A 237 -1.95 -6.94 6.53
CA GLY A 237 -1.44 -7.40 5.24
C GLY A 237 -0.24 -6.56 4.79
N ASN A 238 0.87 -7.24 4.52
CA ASN A 238 2.10 -6.58 4.05
C ASN A 238 2.24 -6.76 2.54
N CYS A 239 2.47 -5.68 1.79
CA CYS A 239 2.63 -5.70 0.33
C CYS A 239 1.52 -6.53 -0.35
N GLN A 240 1.86 -7.69 -0.94
CA GLN A 240 0.93 -8.64 -1.52
C GLN A 240 -0.14 -9.13 -0.53
N GLY A 241 0.24 -9.32 0.74
CA GLY A 241 -0.68 -9.73 1.80
C GLY A 241 -1.78 -8.70 2.09
N GLY A 242 -1.64 -7.44 1.67
CA GLY A 242 -2.67 -6.42 1.83
C GLY A 242 -3.91 -6.65 1.00
N TRP A 243 -3.76 -6.96 -0.29
CA TRP A 243 -4.94 -7.31 -1.09
C TRP A 243 -5.50 -8.67 -0.67
N ALA A 244 -4.68 -9.59 -0.16
CA ALA A 244 -5.17 -10.86 0.42
C ALA A 244 -6.05 -10.59 1.66
N ALA A 245 -5.62 -9.70 2.56
CA ALA A 245 -6.41 -9.25 3.70
C ALA A 245 -7.75 -8.62 3.27
N MET A 246 -7.76 -7.84 2.17
CA MET A 246 -8.98 -7.26 1.61
C MET A 246 -9.92 -8.33 1.00
N LEU A 247 -9.38 -9.35 0.33
CA LEU A 247 -10.16 -10.49 -0.18
C LEU A 247 -10.78 -11.30 0.96
N LEU A 248 -10.00 -11.59 2.00
CA LEU A 248 -10.47 -12.24 3.21
C LEU A 248 -11.59 -11.42 3.87
N ALA A 249 -11.39 -10.10 3.98
CA ALA A 249 -12.35 -9.21 4.59
C ALA A 249 -13.68 -9.10 3.83
N ALA A 250 -13.62 -9.12 2.50
CA ALA A 250 -14.82 -9.12 1.67
C ALA A 250 -15.57 -10.46 1.76
N ALA A 251 -14.88 -11.57 2.02
CA ALA A 251 -15.49 -12.90 2.09
C ALA A 251 -16.15 -13.20 3.44
N VAL A 252 -15.56 -12.74 4.55
CA VAL A 252 -16.06 -12.98 5.92
C VAL A 252 -16.05 -11.70 6.78
N PRO A 253 -16.74 -10.62 6.37
CA PRO A 253 -16.71 -9.33 7.05
C PRO A 253 -17.12 -9.41 8.53
N GLU A 254 -17.93 -10.39 8.91
CA GLU A 254 -18.38 -10.62 10.28
C GLU A 254 -17.27 -11.06 11.24
N LEU A 255 -16.20 -11.68 10.73
CA LEU A 255 -15.08 -12.19 11.53
C LEU A 255 -13.93 -11.19 11.65
N MET A 256 -13.96 -10.10 10.89
CA MET A 256 -12.84 -9.18 10.76
C MET A 256 -12.89 -8.06 11.78
N GLY A 257 -11.80 -7.88 12.52
CA GLY A 257 -11.49 -6.61 13.17
C GLY A 257 -10.83 -5.64 12.18
N PRO A 258 -10.14 -4.60 12.69
CA PRO A 258 -9.46 -3.60 11.88
C PRO A 258 -8.42 -4.21 10.92
N ILE A 259 -8.33 -3.64 9.71
CA ILE A 259 -7.48 -4.12 8.61
C ILE A 259 -6.35 -3.11 8.41
N VAL A 260 -5.10 -3.57 8.43
CA VAL A 260 -3.91 -2.72 8.20
C VAL A 260 -3.23 -3.13 6.90
N LEU A 261 -3.13 -2.22 5.95
CA LEU A 261 -2.52 -2.40 4.64
C LEU A 261 -1.18 -1.67 4.60
N ASN A 262 -0.07 -2.41 4.69
CA ASN A 262 1.27 -1.85 4.74
C ASN A 262 1.94 -1.95 3.37
N GLY A 263 2.19 -0.81 2.71
CA GLY A 263 2.84 -0.76 1.39
C GLY A 263 2.12 -1.61 0.34
N SER A 264 0.80 -1.75 0.46
CA SER A 264 0.01 -2.73 -0.29
C SER A 264 -0.55 -2.11 -1.58
N PRO A 265 -0.23 -2.66 -2.76
CA PRO A 265 -0.69 -2.11 -4.04
C PRO A 265 -2.14 -2.53 -4.28
N MET A 266 -3.03 -1.55 -4.41
CA MET A 266 -4.47 -1.76 -4.60
C MET A 266 -5.00 -1.18 -5.92
N SER A 267 -4.38 -0.11 -6.44
CA SER A 267 -4.69 0.48 -7.76
C SER A 267 -3.41 0.57 -8.61
N TYR A 268 -3.21 -0.38 -9.52
CA TYR A 268 -1.92 -0.65 -10.16
C TYR A 268 -1.59 0.31 -11.32
N TRP A 269 -2.62 0.91 -11.92
CA TRP A 269 -2.46 1.92 -12.97
C TRP A 269 -2.06 3.28 -12.40
N ALA A 270 -2.34 3.51 -11.12
CA ALA A 270 -2.04 4.77 -10.45
C ALA A 270 -0.53 5.01 -10.35
N GLY A 271 -0.13 6.27 -10.45
CA GLY A 271 1.26 6.70 -10.38
C GLY A 271 1.43 8.07 -10.99
N LYS A 272 2.65 8.59 -10.91
CA LYS A 272 3.04 9.87 -11.49
C LYS A 272 3.99 9.69 -12.66
N VAL A 273 3.75 10.42 -13.74
CA VAL A 273 4.59 10.43 -14.92
C VAL A 273 6.01 10.87 -14.57
N GLY A 274 7.00 10.15 -15.07
CA GLY A 274 8.42 10.40 -14.81
C GLY A 274 8.95 9.84 -13.50
N ASP A 275 8.09 9.45 -12.55
CA ASP A 275 8.48 9.01 -11.20
C ASP A 275 8.20 7.53 -10.91
N ASN A 276 7.14 6.95 -11.49
CA ASN A 276 6.75 5.56 -11.22
C ASN A 276 6.82 4.65 -12.47
N PRO A 277 8.01 4.34 -13.00
CA PRO A 277 8.16 3.62 -14.28
C PRO A 277 7.69 2.15 -14.22
N MET A 278 7.59 1.57 -13.02
CA MET A 278 7.15 0.19 -12.78
C MET A 278 5.84 -0.16 -13.46
N ARG A 279 4.84 0.74 -13.39
CA ARG A 279 3.49 0.49 -13.91
C ARG A 279 3.44 0.22 -15.41
N TYR A 280 4.41 0.72 -16.18
CA TYR A 280 4.47 0.51 -17.63
C TYR A 280 5.01 -0.87 -18.02
N THR A 281 5.66 -1.59 -17.10
CA THR A 281 6.39 -2.83 -17.40
C THR A 281 5.47 -3.91 -17.96
N GLY A 282 4.25 -4.04 -17.43
CA GLY A 282 3.26 -5.00 -17.92
C GLY A 282 2.92 -4.77 -19.39
N GLY A 283 2.63 -3.52 -19.77
CA GLY A 283 2.36 -3.15 -21.16
C GLY A 283 3.57 -3.32 -22.08
N MET A 284 4.78 -3.04 -21.60
CA MET A 284 6.00 -3.19 -22.39
C MET A 284 6.44 -4.65 -22.59
N ARG A 285 5.98 -5.57 -21.73
CA ARG A 285 6.28 -7.02 -21.82
C ARG A 285 5.15 -7.85 -22.46
N GLY A 286 4.21 -7.19 -23.13
CA GLY A 286 3.11 -7.87 -23.83
C GLY A 286 1.99 -8.37 -22.91
N GLY A 287 1.87 -7.81 -21.71
CA GLY A 287 0.85 -8.19 -20.74
C GLY A 287 1.17 -9.47 -19.98
N ALA A 288 0.15 -10.25 -19.65
CA ALA A 288 0.26 -11.44 -18.82
C ALA A 288 0.99 -12.59 -19.52
N MET A 289 0.90 -12.66 -20.85
CA MET A 289 1.44 -13.75 -21.68
C MET A 289 2.88 -14.15 -21.30
N SER A 290 3.77 -13.19 -21.07
CA SER A 290 5.18 -13.49 -20.76
C SER A 290 5.34 -14.27 -19.45
N ALA A 291 4.55 -13.94 -18.42
CA ALA A 291 4.57 -14.65 -17.15
C ALA A 291 3.95 -16.04 -17.26
N LEU A 292 2.87 -16.17 -18.04
CA LEU A 292 2.20 -17.45 -18.29
C LEU A 292 3.11 -18.41 -19.07
N MET A 293 3.83 -17.90 -20.07
CA MET A 293 4.85 -18.65 -20.79
C MET A 293 5.98 -19.11 -19.87
N LEU A 294 6.48 -18.25 -18.99
CA LEU A 294 7.47 -18.65 -17.99
C LEU A 294 6.94 -19.72 -17.03
N ALA A 295 5.65 -19.66 -16.66
CA ALA A 295 5.02 -20.68 -15.83
C ALA A 295 4.90 -22.03 -16.55
N ASP A 296 4.46 -22.05 -17.81
CA ASP A 296 4.39 -23.28 -18.60
C ASP A 296 5.79 -23.86 -18.90
N MET A 297 6.81 -23.01 -19.12
CA MET A 297 8.21 -23.45 -19.20
C MET A 297 8.72 -24.03 -17.87
N GLY A 298 8.17 -23.55 -16.75
CA GLY A 298 8.42 -24.02 -15.40
C GLY A 298 7.56 -25.22 -14.99
N ASP A 299 6.95 -25.93 -15.95
CA ASP A 299 6.05 -27.07 -15.71
C ASP A 299 4.81 -26.69 -14.88
N GLY A 300 4.17 -25.57 -15.29
CA GLY A 300 2.97 -25.02 -14.64
C GLY A 300 3.25 -24.16 -13.40
N LEU A 301 4.52 -23.92 -13.08
CA LEU A 301 4.95 -23.12 -11.94
C LEU A 301 5.73 -21.88 -12.38
N PHE A 302 5.23 -20.73 -11.95
CA PHE A 302 5.95 -19.47 -12.07
C PHE A 302 6.99 -19.34 -10.96
N ASP A 303 8.26 -19.16 -11.34
CA ASP A 303 9.39 -19.01 -10.41
C ASP A 303 9.50 -17.57 -9.89
N GLY A 304 9.30 -17.40 -8.58
CA GLY A 304 9.39 -16.11 -7.89
C GLY A 304 10.75 -15.42 -7.99
N ALA A 305 11.82 -16.15 -8.32
CA ALA A 305 13.13 -15.54 -8.59
C ALA A 305 13.07 -14.52 -9.74
N ASN A 306 12.13 -14.65 -10.69
CA ASN A 306 11.90 -13.66 -11.74
C ASN A 306 11.32 -12.34 -11.20
N LEU A 307 10.49 -12.40 -10.14
CA LEU A 307 9.98 -11.19 -9.46
C LEU A 307 11.09 -10.52 -8.67
N VAL A 308 11.89 -11.32 -7.94
CA VAL A 308 13.05 -10.79 -7.20
C VAL A 308 14.04 -10.12 -8.14
N ALA A 309 14.33 -10.73 -9.30
CA ALA A 309 15.17 -10.12 -10.32
C ALA A 309 14.59 -8.79 -10.86
N ASN A 310 13.26 -8.70 -10.97
CA ASN A 310 12.60 -7.45 -11.33
C ASN A 310 12.82 -6.37 -10.25
N PHE A 311 12.64 -6.71 -8.97
CA PHE A 311 12.91 -5.79 -7.85
C PHE A 311 14.38 -5.32 -7.81
N GLU A 312 15.34 -6.23 -7.99
CA GLU A 312 16.76 -5.85 -8.06
C GLU A 312 17.03 -4.87 -9.22
N GLY A 313 16.35 -5.07 -10.35
CA GLY A 313 16.40 -4.21 -11.52
C GLY A 313 15.86 -2.79 -11.31
N LEU A 314 15.04 -2.52 -10.29
CA LEU A 314 14.52 -1.18 -10.02
C LEU A 314 15.57 -0.22 -9.46
N ASN A 315 16.56 -0.75 -8.77
CA ASN A 315 17.65 0.04 -8.23
C ASN A 315 19.00 -0.63 -8.51
N PRO A 316 19.48 -0.63 -9.77
CA PRO A 316 20.73 -1.30 -10.14
C PRO A 316 21.94 -0.72 -9.40
N SER A 317 21.92 0.58 -9.08
CA SER A 317 22.97 1.23 -8.29
C SER A 317 23.14 0.54 -6.94
N ASN A 318 22.05 0.35 -6.18
CA ASN A 318 22.10 -0.37 -4.92
C ASN A 318 22.29 -1.89 -5.10
N SER A 319 21.48 -2.53 -5.96
CA SER A 319 21.39 -3.99 -6.07
C SER A 319 22.64 -4.64 -6.66
N PHE A 320 23.29 -3.98 -7.62
CA PHE A 320 24.46 -4.55 -8.32
C PHE A 320 25.79 -4.05 -7.77
N PHE A 321 25.81 -2.92 -7.06
CA PHE A 321 27.05 -2.32 -6.57
C PHE A 321 26.97 -1.82 -5.12
N GLY A 322 26.12 -0.83 -4.83
CA GLY A 322 26.11 -0.11 -3.55
C GLY A 322 25.97 -1.02 -2.32
N LYS A 323 25.12 -2.05 -2.36
CA LYS A 323 24.99 -3.02 -1.26
C LYS A 323 26.29 -3.79 -1.00
N TYR A 324 27.00 -4.16 -2.07
CA TYR A 324 28.26 -4.90 -2.01
C TYR A 324 29.43 -3.97 -1.63
N TYR A 325 29.42 -2.72 -2.10
CA TYR A 325 30.39 -1.72 -1.68
C TYR A 325 30.23 -1.37 -0.20
N LYS A 326 28.99 -1.26 0.30
CA LYS A 326 28.73 -1.07 1.73
C LYS A 326 29.29 -2.22 2.56
N LEU A 327 29.08 -3.47 2.12
CA LEU A 327 29.69 -4.65 2.73
C LEU A 327 31.22 -4.58 2.68
N TYR A 328 31.80 -4.28 1.52
CA TYR A 328 33.25 -4.19 1.35
C TYR A 328 33.87 -3.09 2.22
N SER A 329 33.31 -1.89 2.22
CA SER A 329 33.82 -0.73 2.98
C SER A 329 33.65 -0.86 4.50
N ASN A 330 32.73 -1.70 4.97
CA ASN A 330 32.44 -1.91 6.39
C ASN A 330 32.47 -3.39 6.77
N VAL A 331 33.33 -4.20 6.14
CA VAL A 331 33.26 -5.67 6.22
C VAL A 331 33.37 -6.19 7.66
N ASP A 332 34.09 -5.46 8.52
CA ASP A 332 34.30 -5.79 9.92
C ASP A 332 33.01 -5.71 10.77
N THR A 333 31.98 -4.97 10.33
CA THR A 333 30.71 -4.76 11.08
C THR A 333 29.45 -5.11 10.29
N GLU A 334 29.51 -5.05 8.96
CA GLU A 334 28.35 -5.18 8.07
C GLU A 334 28.04 -6.63 7.66
N ALA A 335 29.02 -7.55 7.80
CA ALA A 335 28.89 -8.92 7.31
C ALA A 335 27.68 -9.66 7.88
N GLN A 336 27.45 -9.59 9.20
CA GLN A 336 26.32 -10.29 9.82
C GLN A 336 24.97 -9.73 9.35
N ARG A 337 24.83 -8.39 9.35
CA ARG A 337 23.62 -7.72 8.84
C ARG A 337 23.32 -8.10 7.39
N PHE A 338 24.35 -8.19 6.56
CA PHE A 338 24.25 -8.61 5.17
C PHE A 338 23.79 -10.07 5.05
N LEU A 339 24.39 -10.98 5.81
CA LEU A 339 24.03 -12.41 5.82
C LEU A 339 22.61 -12.65 6.30
N ASP A 340 22.20 -11.98 7.37
CA ASP A 340 20.83 -12.09 7.90
C ASP A 340 19.83 -11.70 6.82
N PHE A 341 20.02 -10.53 6.18
CA PHE A 341 19.13 -10.07 5.13
C PHE A 341 19.14 -11.00 3.91
N GLU A 342 20.32 -11.47 3.48
CA GLU A 342 20.46 -12.36 2.32
C GLU A 342 19.90 -13.76 2.57
N LYS A 343 19.76 -14.20 3.83
CA LYS A 343 19.04 -15.43 4.18
C LYS A 343 17.57 -15.35 3.76
N TRP A 344 16.90 -14.23 4.04
CA TRP A 344 15.53 -14.00 3.57
C TRP A 344 15.49 -13.69 2.06
N TRP A 345 16.33 -12.78 1.57
CA TRP A 345 16.37 -12.35 0.16
C TRP A 345 16.69 -13.50 -0.82
N GLY A 346 17.40 -14.53 -0.34
CA GLY A 346 17.73 -15.73 -1.11
C GLY A 346 16.63 -16.80 -1.14
N GLY A 347 15.62 -16.72 -0.27
CA GLY A 347 14.50 -17.66 -0.27
C GLY A 347 13.53 -17.31 -1.41
N TYR A 348 13.24 -18.26 -2.29
CA TYR A 348 12.34 -18.05 -3.44
C TYR A 348 11.11 -18.93 -3.34
N CYS A 349 9.93 -18.33 -3.48
CA CYS A 349 8.67 -19.06 -3.56
C CYS A 349 8.19 -19.20 -5.01
N PHE A 350 7.28 -20.13 -5.23
CA PHE A 350 6.65 -20.38 -6.52
C PHE A 350 5.18 -20.00 -6.45
N MET A 351 4.56 -19.81 -7.60
CA MET A 351 3.10 -19.69 -7.78
C MET A 351 2.66 -20.62 -8.90
N THR A 352 1.47 -21.20 -8.79
CA THR A 352 0.89 -21.92 -9.93
C THR A 352 0.60 -20.93 -11.07
N GLU A 353 0.52 -21.42 -12.30
CA GLU A 353 0.09 -20.59 -13.42
C GLU A 353 -1.29 -19.96 -13.18
N ALA A 354 -2.22 -20.69 -12.55
CA ALA A 354 -3.55 -20.18 -12.21
C ALA A 354 -3.48 -19.02 -11.20
N GLU A 355 -2.63 -19.12 -10.17
CA GLU A 355 -2.39 -18.04 -9.22
C GLU A 355 -1.82 -16.81 -9.91
N MET A 356 -0.75 -16.99 -10.70
CA MET A 356 -0.08 -15.89 -11.38
C MET A 356 -0.99 -15.21 -12.40
N ARG A 357 -1.79 -15.98 -13.15
CA ARG A 357 -2.78 -15.46 -14.09
C ARG A 357 -3.80 -14.59 -13.37
N TRP A 358 -4.39 -15.10 -12.29
CA TRP A 358 -5.39 -14.35 -11.53
C TRP A 358 -4.83 -13.01 -11.03
N ILE A 359 -3.61 -13.04 -10.49
CA ILE A 359 -2.90 -11.84 -10.00
C ILE A 359 -2.70 -10.82 -11.13
N LEU A 360 -2.24 -11.25 -12.31
CA LEU A 360 -2.00 -10.33 -13.42
C LEU A 360 -3.29 -9.76 -13.99
N ASP A 361 -4.27 -10.62 -14.26
CA ASP A 361 -5.51 -10.25 -14.95
C ASP A 361 -6.45 -9.42 -14.07
N ASN A 362 -6.38 -9.55 -12.74
CA ASN A 362 -7.25 -8.81 -11.82
C ASN A 362 -6.55 -7.66 -11.10
N LEU A 363 -5.23 -7.72 -10.94
CA LEU A 363 -4.48 -6.73 -10.16
C LEU A 363 -3.58 -5.90 -11.06
N PHE A 364 -2.41 -6.43 -11.43
CA PHE A 364 -1.32 -5.63 -12.03
C PHE A 364 -1.62 -5.08 -13.42
N ILE A 365 -2.31 -5.85 -14.26
CA ILE A 365 -2.60 -5.47 -15.63
C ILE A 365 -4.05 -5.04 -15.76
N GLY A 366 -4.99 -5.83 -15.23
CA GLY A 366 -6.41 -5.52 -15.39
C GLY A 366 -6.98 -4.52 -14.40
N ASN A 367 -6.33 -4.26 -13.26
CA ASN A 367 -6.76 -3.32 -12.21
C ASN A 367 -8.22 -3.50 -11.73
N LYS A 368 -8.76 -4.72 -11.86
CA LYS A 368 -10.17 -5.05 -11.62
C LYS A 368 -10.54 -5.06 -10.14
N LEU A 369 -9.58 -5.23 -9.22
CA LEU A 369 -9.87 -5.17 -7.79
C LEU A 369 -10.23 -3.75 -7.35
N ALA A 370 -9.51 -2.74 -7.86
CA ALA A 370 -9.77 -1.33 -7.57
C ALA A 370 -11.16 -0.89 -8.08
N THR A 371 -11.57 -1.39 -9.24
CA THR A 371 -12.86 -1.08 -9.87
C THR A 371 -14.01 -1.97 -9.38
N GLY A 372 -13.73 -2.93 -8.49
CA GLY A 372 -14.71 -3.89 -7.97
C GLY A 372 -15.22 -4.88 -9.04
N GLU A 373 -14.46 -5.12 -10.11
CA GLU A 373 -14.80 -6.06 -11.21
C GLU A 373 -14.08 -7.41 -11.08
N ALA A 374 -13.18 -7.55 -10.11
CA ALA A 374 -12.44 -8.78 -9.89
C ALA A 374 -13.40 -9.95 -9.55
N VAL A 375 -13.14 -11.10 -10.16
CA VAL A 375 -13.86 -12.35 -9.90
C VAL A 375 -12.87 -13.35 -9.32
N LEU A 376 -13.21 -13.94 -8.19
CA LEU A 376 -12.40 -14.96 -7.51
C LEU A 376 -13.23 -16.23 -7.35
N GLY A 377 -12.76 -17.33 -7.95
CA GLY A 377 -13.57 -18.55 -8.10
C GLY A 377 -14.82 -18.26 -8.93
N MET A 378 -16.00 -18.36 -8.30
CA MET A 378 -17.29 -18.05 -8.93
C MET A 378 -17.93 -16.76 -8.40
N GLU A 379 -17.21 -16.00 -7.57
CA GLU A 379 -17.75 -14.87 -6.83
C GLU A 379 -17.13 -13.56 -7.31
N ARG A 380 -17.96 -12.53 -7.49
CA ARG A 380 -17.45 -11.17 -7.68
C ARG A 380 -16.99 -10.64 -6.33
N VAL A 381 -15.78 -10.08 -6.29
CA VAL A 381 -15.24 -9.44 -5.09
C VAL A 381 -15.83 -8.04 -4.96
N ASP A 382 -16.64 -7.81 -3.93
CA ASP A 382 -17.14 -6.49 -3.58
C ASP A 382 -16.48 -5.99 -2.30
N LEU A 383 -15.52 -5.08 -2.43
CA LEU A 383 -14.83 -4.49 -1.28
C LEU A 383 -15.74 -3.55 -0.46
N LYS A 384 -16.89 -3.12 -0.99
CA LYS A 384 -17.84 -2.25 -0.28
C LYS A 384 -18.62 -2.96 0.82
N VAL A 385 -18.55 -4.31 0.89
CA VAL A 385 -19.18 -5.10 1.97
C VAL A 385 -18.35 -5.09 3.26
N ILE A 386 -17.08 -4.69 3.18
CA ILE A 386 -16.19 -4.60 4.34
C ILE A 386 -16.75 -3.54 5.30
N GLN A 387 -16.96 -3.94 6.56
CA GLN A 387 -17.46 -3.06 7.62
C GLN A 387 -16.36 -2.60 8.58
N SER A 388 -15.27 -3.37 8.66
CA SER A 388 -14.15 -3.10 9.55
C SER A 388 -13.35 -1.89 9.08
N PRO A 389 -12.77 -1.09 10.00
CA PRO A 389 -11.92 0.02 9.63
C PRO A 389 -10.72 -0.43 8.80
N ILE A 390 -10.39 0.33 7.76
CA ILE A 390 -9.25 0.08 6.88
C ILE A 390 -8.19 1.15 7.14
N ILE A 391 -7.01 0.74 7.57
CA ILE A 391 -5.83 1.57 7.79
C ILE A 391 -4.83 1.32 6.67
N VAL A 392 -4.43 2.36 5.94
CA VAL A 392 -3.44 2.26 4.84
C VAL A 392 -2.17 3.00 5.24
N PHE A 393 -1.03 2.30 5.25
CA PHE A 393 0.29 2.92 5.44
C PHE A 393 1.06 2.93 4.12
N ALA A 394 1.33 4.13 3.60
CA ALA A 394 2.09 4.36 2.39
C ALA A 394 3.23 5.36 2.61
N SER A 395 4.23 5.36 1.71
CA SER A 395 5.32 6.32 1.77
C SER A 395 5.71 6.87 0.39
N HIS A 396 6.04 8.15 0.34
CA HIS A 396 6.63 8.77 -0.85
C HIS A 396 8.03 8.21 -1.19
N GLY A 397 8.71 7.55 -0.24
CA GLY A 397 9.95 6.82 -0.49
C GLY A 397 9.74 5.45 -1.13
N ASP A 398 8.50 4.97 -1.23
CA ASP A 398 8.16 3.68 -1.83
C ASP A 398 8.06 3.78 -3.36
N ASN A 399 9.04 3.19 -4.04
CA ASN A 399 9.08 3.10 -5.50
C ASN A 399 8.41 1.83 -6.05
N ILE A 400 7.90 0.97 -5.18
CA ILE A 400 7.16 -0.25 -5.52
C ILE A 400 5.66 0.03 -5.46
N THR A 401 5.20 0.53 -4.31
CA THR A 401 3.80 0.88 -4.03
C THR A 401 3.73 2.34 -3.57
N PRO A 402 3.87 3.31 -4.48
CA PRO A 402 3.77 4.72 -4.12
C PRO A 402 2.35 5.05 -3.62
N PRO A 403 2.14 6.20 -2.93
CA PRO A 403 0.85 6.53 -2.31
C PRO A 403 -0.36 6.44 -3.24
N GLN A 404 -0.20 6.80 -4.52
CA GLN A 404 -1.25 6.69 -5.52
C GLN A 404 -1.68 5.23 -5.72
N GLN A 405 -0.74 4.29 -5.77
CA GLN A 405 -1.07 2.85 -5.89
C GLN A 405 -1.72 2.28 -4.63
N ALA A 406 -1.35 2.79 -3.46
CA ALA A 406 -1.93 2.37 -2.19
C ALA A 406 -3.34 2.95 -1.96
N LEU A 407 -3.67 4.11 -2.54
CA LEU A 407 -4.88 4.88 -2.18
C LEU A 407 -5.90 5.08 -3.30
N ASN A 408 -5.52 5.05 -4.58
CA ASN A 408 -6.46 5.37 -5.67
C ASN A 408 -7.63 4.37 -5.80
N TRP A 409 -7.52 3.18 -5.22
CA TRP A 409 -8.66 2.26 -5.14
C TRP A 409 -9.85 2.87 -4.38
N ILE A 410 -9.62 3.84 -3.49
CA ILE A 410 -10.68 4.53 -2.74
C ILE A 410 -11.56 5.36 -3.69
N PRO A 411 -11.03 6.34 -4.46
CA PRO A 411 -11.82 7.04 -5.47
C PRO A 411 -12.24 6.15 -6.66
N ASP A 412 -11.56 5.04 -6.93
CA ASP A 412 -11.99 4.06 -7.96
C ASP A 412 -13.23 3.27 -7.51
N LEU A 413 -13.31 2.94 -6.22
CA LEU A 413 -14.40 2.15 -5.67
C LEU A 413 -15.58 3.02 -5.24
N TYR A 414 -15.34 4.12 -4.53
CA TYR A 414 -16.37 4.97 -3.95
C TYR A 414 -16.61 6.23 -4.79
N ALA A 415 -17.89 6.56 -5.00
CA ALA A 415 -18.28 7.75 -5.75
C ALA A 415 -17.94 9.05 -5.01
N SER A 416 -18.03 9.04 -3.68
CA SER A 416 -17.74 10.20 -2.85
C SER A 416 -17.48 9.80 -1.39
N VAL A 417 -17.01 10.75 -0.57
CA VAL A 417 -16.84 10.54 0.88
C VAL A 417 -18.20 10.37 1.56
N GLU A 418 -19.26 10.98 1.02
CA GLU A 418 -20.63 10.76 1.47
C GLU A 418 -21.07 9.29 1.29
N GLU A 419 -20.65 8.62 0.21
CA GLU A 419 -20.91 7.17 0.06
C GLU A 419 -20.17 6.36 1.13
N ILE A 420 -18.90 6.68 1.41
CA ILE A 420 -18.12 6.03 2.48
C ILE A 420 -18.86 6.17 3.83
N LYS A 421 -19.30 7.40 4.15
CA LYS A 421 -20.06 7.72 5.36
C LYS A 421 -21.39 6.97 5.43
N ALA A 422 -22.15 6.96 4.33
CA ALA A 422 -23.43 6.27 4.24
C ALA A 422 -23.30 4.77 4.51
N ARG A 423 -22.22 4.16 4.04
CA ARG A 423 -21.91 2.74 4.26
C ARG A 423 -21.33 2.42 5.64
N GLY A 424 -21.12 3.43 6.48
CA GLY A 424 -20.53 3.24 7.82
C GLY A 424 -19.04 2.92 7.81
N GLN A 425 -18.38 3.05 6.65
CA GLN A 425 -16.98 2.68 6.47
C GLN A 425 -16.04 3.78 7.00
N ARG A 426 -14.92 3.36 7.56
CA ARG A 426 -13.85 4.20 8.13
C ARG A 426 -12.55 3.86 7.42
N ILE A 427 -12.06 4.79 6.61
CA ILE A 427 -10.79 4.63 5.90
C ILE A 427 -9.82 5.67 6.45
N VAL A 428 -8.72 5.19 7.01
CA VAL A 428 -7.65 6.02 7.54
C VAL A 428 -6.39 5.73 6.75
N TYR A 429 -5.68 6.75 6.30
CA TYR A 429 -4.38 6.57 5.68
C TYR A 429 -3.29 7.39 6.36
N MET A 430 -2.06 6.91 6.26
CA MET A 430 -0.84 7.52 6.77
C MET A 430 0.17 7.63 5.63
N LEU A 431 0.78 8.79 5.51
CA LEU A 431 1.85 9.06 4.55
C LEU A 431 3.15 9.35 5.29
N HIS A 432 4.21 8.64 4.94
CA HIS A 432 5.58 8.94 5.37
C HIS A 432 6.41 9.49 4.21
N ASP A 433 7.32 10.42 4.46
CA ASP A 433 8.04 11.15 3.41
C ASP A 433 9.10 10.31 2.67
N SER A 434 9.82 9.42 3.37
CA SER A 434 11.06 8.85 2.81
C SER A 434 11.31 7.35 3.06
N ILE A 435 10.40 6.62 3.72
CA ILE A 435 10.59 5.19 3.98
C ILE A 435 10.45 4.43 2.66
N GLY A 436 11.44 3.60 2.31
CA GLY A 436 11.35 2.71 1.15
C GLY A 436 10.43 1.50 1.43
N HIS A 437 9.98 0.82 0.38
CA HIS A 437 9.00 -0.28 0.45
C HIS A 437 9.19 -1.25 1.63
N LEU A 438 10.37 -1.87 1.73
CA LEU A 438 10.64 -2.84 2.81
C LEU A 438 10.63 -2.17 4.19
N GLY A 439 11.08 -0.92 4.30
CA GLY A 439 11.07 -0.20 5.57
C GLY A 439 9.67 0.04 6.12
N ILE A 440 8.61 -0.07 5.29
CA ILE A 440 7.22 0.08 5.72
C ILE A 440 6.80 -1.07 6.65
N PHE A 441 7.33 -2.28 6.49
CA PHE A 441 6.90 -3.45 7.29
C PHE A 441 8.07 -4.27 7.89
N VAL A 442 9.29 -4.06 7.43
CA VAL A 442 10.51 -4.61 8.01
C VAL A 442 11.11 -3.53 8.89
N SER A 443 10.70 -3.54 10.15
CA SER A 443 11.06 -2.50 11.10
C SER A 443 12.52 -2.03 10.97
N SER A 444 12.60 -0.73 10.76
CA SER A 444 13.77 0.09 11.01
C SER A 444 13.37 1.04 12.12
N GLN A 445 14.34 1.56 12.89
CA GLN A 445 14.09 2.60 13.90
C GLN A 445 13.19 3.76 13.40
N ILE A 446 13.11 3.95 12.08
CA ILE A 446 12.29 4.97 11.43
C ILE A 446 10.81 4.60 11.40
N ALA A 447 10.42 3.34 11.16
CA ALA A 447 9.02 2.92 10.99
C ALA A 447 8.34 2.47 12.30
N SER A 448 9.12 2.27 13.37
CA SER A 448 8.59 1.79 14.65
C SER A 448 7.64 2.82 15.28
N ARG A 449 7.88 4.11 15.06
CA ARG A 449 6.97 5.18 15.51
C ARG A 449 5.59 5.03 14.87
N GLU A 450 5.55 4.78 13.56
CA GLU A 450 4.34 4.66 12.76
C GLU A 450 3.55 3.39 13.12
N HIS A 451 4.22 2.25 13.28
CA HIS A 451 3.53 1.01 13.68
C HIS A 451 3.02 1.02 15.11
N VAL A 452 3.77 1.61 16.05
CA VAL A 452 3.28 1.88 17.41
C VAL A 452 2.06 2.79 17.33
N ALA A 453 2.11 3.87 16.54
CA ALA A 453 0.97 4.75 16.35
C ALA A 453 -0.24 4.01 15.77
N ILE A 454 -0.06 3.14 14.77
CA ILE A 454 -1.14 2.31 14.20
C ILE A 454 -1.71 1.40 15.29
N THR A 455 -0.89 0.53 15.89
CA THR A 455 -1.33 -0.47 16.88
C THR A 455 -2.05 0.18 18.06
N ASP A 456 -1.47 1.27 18.60
CA ASP A 456 -2.05 2.05 19.68
C ASP A 456 -3.41 2.69 19.32
N THR A 457 -3.61 3.05 18.05
CA THR A 457 -4.80 3.80 17.61
C THR A 457 -5.86 2.95 16.96
N VAL A 458 -5.61 1.68 16.66
CA VAL A 458 -6.61 0.76 16.11
C VAL A 458 -7.92 0.84 16.88
N ARG A 459 -7.87 0.84 18.23
CA ARG A 459 -9.07 1.03 19.07
C ARG A 459 -9.72 2.40 18.88
N ALA A 460 -8.92 3.47 18.86
CA ALA A 460 -9.42 4.84 18.67
C ALA A 460 -10.09 5.03 17.30
N ILE A 461 -9.63 4.30 16.27
CA ILE A 461 -10.18 4.35 14.91
C ILE A 461 -11.58 3.72 14.86
N GLU A 462 -11.87 2.68 15.65
CA GLU A 462 -13.21 2.10 15.74
C GLU A 462 -14.26 3.11 16.23
N ALA A 463 -13.86 4.06 17.08
CA ALA A 463 -14.73 5.14 17.55
C ALA A 463 -14.80 6.36 16.64
N LEU A 464 -13.93 6.41 15.61
CA LEU A 464 -14.01 7.47 14.62
C LEU A 464 -15.37 7.39 13.91
N SER A 465 -15.94 8.54 13.57
CA SER A 465 -17.09 8.55 12.69
C SER A 465 -16.71 7.97 11.32
N PRO A 466 -17.66 7.32 10.62
CA PRO A 466 -17.45 6.91 9.23
C PRO A 466 -16.94 8.07 8.37
N GLY A 467 -16.06 7.78 7.43
CA GLY A 467 -15.43 8.78 6.58
C GLY A 467 -14.01 8.41 6.14
N LEU A 468 -13.36 9.38 5.48
CA LEU A 468 -12.01 9.30 4.97
C LEU A 468 -11.11 10.27 5.76
N TYR A 469 -10.00 9.77 6.30
CA TYR A 469 -9.11 10.54 7.16
C TYR A 469 -7.65 10.30 6.85
N GLU A 470 -6.83 11.35 7.01
CA GLU A 470 -5.38 11.24 7.10
C GLU A 470 -4.95 11.26 8.57
N MET A 471 -4.18 10.25 8.97
CA MET A 471 -3.51 10.21 10.26
C MET A 471 -2.18 10.97 10.18
N LYS A 472 -2.07 12.08 10.92
CA LYS A 472 -0.82 12.84 11.07
C LYS A 472 -0.22 12.62 12.45
N LEU A 473 1.10 12.44 12.48
CA LEU A 473 1.91 12.39 13.69
C LEU A 473 2.61 13.74 13.86
N ASP A 474 2.30 14.45 14.94
CA ASP A 474 2.96 15.70 15.30
C ASP A 474 4.03 15.42 16.38
N ASP A 475 5.24 15.93 16.15
CA ASP A 475 6.35 15.86 17.12
C ASP A 475 6.27 17.08 18.07
N GLU A 476 5.89 16.85 19.33
CA GLU A 476 6.13 17.79 20.44
C GLU A 476 7.10 17.17 21.46
N GLU A 477 7.78 18.02 22.24
CA GLU A 477 9.01 17.71 23.02
C GLU A 477 8.92 16.48 23.94
N ASP A 478 7.73 16.00 24.32
CA ASP A 478 7.58 14.90 25.28
C ASP A 478 6.72 13.70 24.80
N ARG A 479 5.90 13.79 23.73
CA ARG A 479 5.04 12.69 23.22
C ARG A 479 4.62 12.86 21.75
N VAL A 480 4.40 11.73 21.06
CA VAL A 480 3.78 11.70 19.72
C VAL A 480 2.30 12.04 19.84
N HIS A 481 1.87 13.14 19.20
CA HIS A 481 0.47 13.53 19.12
C HIS A 481 -0.16 13.04 17.82
N ILE A 482 -1.22 12.24 17.93
CA ILE A 482 -1.94 11.69 16.77
C ILE A 482 -3.22 12.49 16.52
N ARG A 483 -3.34 13.04 15.30
CA ARG A 483 -4.55 13.71 14.81
C ARG A 483 -5.07 13.02 13.57
N PHE A 484 -6.40 12.96 13.46
CA PHE A 484 -7.12 12.49 12.29
C PHE A 484 -7.75 13.69 11.59
N GLU A 485 -7.29 13.95 10.38
CA GLU A 485 -7.79 15.04 9.55
C GLU A 485 -8.74 14.50 8.49
N PRO A 486 -9.99 14.97 8.41
CA PRO A 486 -10.89 14.62 7.32
C PRO A 486 -10.29 14.97 5.96
N ARG A 487 -10.53 14.11 4.98
CA ARG A 487 -10.04 14.25 3.60
C ARG A 487 -11.15 13.99 2.60
N GLY A 488 -11.03 14.61 1.43
CA GLY A 488 -11.86 14.39 0.26
C GLY A 488 -11.19 13.46 -0.76
N MET A 489 -11.96 13.02 -1.75
CA MET A 489 -11.41 12.26 -2.89
C MET A 489 -10.36 13.08 -3.65
N GLY A 490 -10.55 14.40 -3.73
CA GLY A 490 -9.60 15.32 -4.34
C GLY A 490 -8.22 15.34 -3.66
N ASP A 491 -8.15 15.11 -2.34
CA ASP A 491 -6.87 15.07 -1.62
C ASP A 491 -6.05 13.82 -2.00
N ILE A 492 -6.71 12.67 -2.19
CA ILE A 492 -6.07 11.46 -2.70
C ILE A 492 -5.60 11.68 -4.13
N LEU A 493 -6.47 12.19 -4.99
CA LEU A 493 -6.16 12.40 -6.41
C LEU A 493 -5.05 13.45 -6.62
N ALA A 494 -4.93 14.42 -5.72
CA ALA A 494 -3.85 15.41 -5.73
C ALA A 494 -2.46 14.83 -5.44
N LEU A 495 -2.35 13.57 -5.00
CA LEU A 495 -1.06 12.88 -4.88
C LEU A 495 -0.47 12.54 -6.26
N GLY A 496 -1.29 12.42 -7.31
CA GLY A 496 -0.86 12.17 -8.69
C GLY A 496 -0.75 13.44 -9.55
N ASP A 497 -0.53 13.26 -10.85
CA ASP A 497 -0.47 14.31 -11.87
C ASP A 497 -1.69 14.31 -12.83
N GLY A 498 -2.77 13.64 -12.42
CA GLY A 498 -3.99 13.47 -13.20
C GLY A 498 -4.28 11.98 -13.47
N ARG A 499 -5.29 11.71 -14.31
CA ARG A 499 -5.70 10.35 -14.74
C ARG A 499 -5.81 10.20 -16.25
N ASP A 500 -5.33 11.21 -17.01
CA ASP A 500 -5.50 11.28 -18.46
C ASP A 500 -4.80 10.13 -19.19
N ASP A 501 -3.78 9.53 -18.57
CA ASP A 501 -3.00 8.42 -19.09
C ASP A 501 -3.51 7.05 -18.65
N GLU A 502 -4.46 6.97 -17.72
CA GLU A 502 -5.09 5.72 -17.31
C GLU A 502 -5.89 5.07 -18.44
N GLU A 503 -6.38 5.87 -19.39
CA GLU A 503 -6.97 5.35 -20.64
C GLU A 503 -6.00 4.34 -21.26
N LEU A 504 -4.72 4.71 -21.44
CA LEU A 504 -3.67 3.87 -22.07
C LEU A 504 -3.50 2.50 -21.42
N PHE A 505 -3.75 2.40 -20.11
CA PHE A 505 -3.66 1.13 -19.39
C PHE A 505 -4.87 0.23 -19.64
N THR A 506 -6.00 0.80 -20.02
CA THR A 506 -7.15 0.05 -20.53
C THR A 506 -6.80 -0.63 -21.85
N GLU A 507 -6.14 0.07 -22.79
CA GLU A 507 -5.64 -0.58 -24.01
C GLU A 507 -4.58 -1.65 -23.71
N VAL A 508 -3.72 -1.45 -22.71
CA VAL A 508 -2.76 -2.47 -22.25
C VAL A 508 -3.49 -3.72 -21.75
N ALA A 509 -4.53 -3.56 -20.94
CA ALA A 509 -5.31 -4.68 -20.41
C ALA A 509 -6.00 -5.47 -21.53
N GLN A 510 -6.59 -4.78 -22.50
CA GLN A 510 -7.20 -5.40 -23.67
C GLN A 510 -6.16 -6.12 -24.55
N MET A 511 -5.01 -5.49 -24.80
CA MET A 511 -3.90 -6.11 -25.53
C MET A 511 -3.38 -7.36 -24.82
N SER A 512 -3.27 -7.29 -23.48
CA SER A 512 -2.89 -8.45 -22.66
C SER A 512 -3.87 -9.61 -22.84
N ASN A 513 -5.17 -9.36 -22.78
CA ASN A 513 -6.19 -10.39 -23.01
C ASN A 513 -6.04 -11.03 -24.40
N ILE A 514 -5.86 -10.21 -25.44
CA ILE A 514 -5.66 -10.68 -26.82
C ILE A 514 -4.40 -11.54 -26.92
N ASN A 515 -3.28 -11.08 -26.37
CA ASN A 515 -2.00 -11.80 -26.41
C ASN A 515 -2.09 -13.14 -25.66
N THR A 516 -2.74 -13.15 -24.50
CA THR A 516 -2.96 -14.35 -23.70
C THR A 516 -3.85 -15.34 -24.43
N GLU A 517 -4.94 -14.91 -25.07
CA GLU A 517 -5.81 -15.77 -25.90
C GLU A 517 -5.08 -16.38 -27.09
N ILE A 518 -4.22 -15.60 -27.77
CA ILE A 518 -3.38 -16.11 -28.86
C ILE A 518 -2.38 -17.14 -28.30
N TYR A 519 -1.74 -16.82 -27.19
CA TYR A 519 -0.79 -17.73 -26.54
C TYR A 519 -1.46 -19.05 -26.17
N ASP A 520 -2.58 -19.00 -25.42
CA ASP A 520 -3.32 -20.17 -24.94
C ASP A 520 -3.75 -21.09 -26.10
N ARG A 521 -4.21 -20.53 -27.22
CA ARG A 521 -4.71 -21.31 -28.37
C ARG A 521 -3.63 -21.86 -29.28
N PHE A 522 -2.54 -21.13 -29.50
CA PHE A 522 -1.61 -21.42 -30.60
C PHE A 522 -0.18 -21.75 -30.15
N ILE A 523 0.28 -21.20 -29.02
CA ILE A 523 1.68 -21.32 -28.57
C ILE A 523 1.79 -22.28 -27.38
N ARG A 524 0.87 -22.16 -26.42
CA ARG A 524 0.87 -22.91 -25.17
C ARG A 524 0.95 -24.43 -25.36
N PRO A 525 0.20 -25.07 -26.28
CA PRO A 525 0.32 -26.51 -26.48
C PRO A 525 1.72 -26.95 -26.88
N ALA A 526 2.42 -26.15 -27.69
CA ALA A 526 3.78 -26.45 -28.10
C ALA A 526 4.79 -26.28 -26.95
N ILE A 527 4.63 -25.22 -26.13
CA ILE A 527 5.46 -25.00 -24.94
C ILE A 527 5.26 -26.13 -23.93
N GLN A 528 4.02 -26.47 -23.59
CA GLN A 528 3.73 -27.56 -22.66
C GLN A 528 4.23 -28.92 -23.15
N GLN A 529 4.31 -29.15 -24.47
CA GLN A 529 4.85 -30.38 -25.03
C GLN A 529 6.38 -30.49 -24.90
N ILE A 530 7.10 -29.37 -24.90
CA ILE A 530 8.57 -29.35 -24.75
C ILE A 530 9.02 -29.17 -23.30
N SER A 531 8.14 -28.66 -22.43
CA SER A 531 8.37 -28.57 -20.99
C SER A 531 8.30 -29.95 -20.34
N THR A 532 9.33 -30.27 -19.56
CA THR A 532 9.42 -31.48 -18.72
C THR A 532 9.79 -31.08 -17.30
N PRO A 533 9.50 -31.91 -16.28
CA PRO A 533 9.94 -31.66 -14.91
C PRO A 533 11.46 -31.43 -14.81
N GLU A 534 12.25 -32.16 -15.60
CA GLU A 534 13.71 -32.05 -15.65
C GLU A 534 14.16 -30.72 -16.27
N SER A 535 13.57 -30.31 -17.40
CA SER A 535 13.90 -29.03 -18.03
C SER A 535 13.51 -27.85 -17.14
N ALA A 536 12.36 -27.97 -16.45
CA ALA A 536 11.90 -26.97 -15.49
C ALA A 536 12.87 -26.88 -14.28
N SER A 537 13.34 -28.01 -13.75
CA SER A 537 14.35 -28.00 -12.68
C SER A 537 15.66 -27.35 -13.12
N LEU A 538 16.15 -27.72 -14.31
CA LEU A 538 17.37 -27.13 -14.86
C LEU A 538 17.22 -25.61 -15.06
N MET A 539 16.09 -25.14 -15.57
CA MET A 539 15.80 -23.71 -15.71
C MET A 539 15.82 -22.99 -14.36
N ARG A 540 15.20 -23.57 -13.32
CA ARG A 540 15.17 -23.00 -11.96
C ARG A 540 16.57 -22.93 -11.34
N GLU A 541 17.34 -24.01 -11.43
CA GLU A 541 18.69 -24.11 -10.87
C GLU A 541 19.71 -23.22 -11.59
N SER A 542 19.51 -23.03 -12.90
CA SER A 542 20.34 -22.16 -13.74
C SER A 542 19.97 -20.67 -13.62
N HIS A 543 18.92 -20.33 -12.86
CA HIS A 543 18.52 -18.94 -12.67
C HIS A 543 19.67 -18.17 -11.98
N PRO A 544 20.11 -17.00 -12.50
CA PRO A 544 21.31 -16.30 -12.00
C PRO A 544 21.29 -16.06 -10.49
N LEU A 545 20.12 -15.76 -9.93
CA LEU A 545 19.96 -15.55 -8.49
C LEU A 545 20.26 -16.80 -7.64
N ARG A 546 20.01 -18.01 -8.14
CA ARG A 546 20.37 -19.25 -7.43
C ARG A 546 21.83 -19.61 -7.73
N THR A 547 22.22 -19.57 -8.99
CA THR A 547 23.56 -19.96 -9.44
C THR A 547 24.65 -19.13 -8.75
N GLN A 548 24.47 -17.82 -8.58
CA GLN A 548 25.43 -16.99 -7.87
C GLN A 548 25.63 -17.42 -6.40
N ARG A 549 24.61 -17.95 -5.74
CA ARG A 549 24.71 -18.42 -4.35
C ARG A 549 25.40 -19.77 -4.27
N VAL A 550 25.08 -20.67 -5.20
CA VAL A 550 25.69 -22.00 -5.26
C VAL A 550 27.18 -21.93 -5.63
N ILE A 551 27.56 -21.09 -6.61
CA ILE A 551 28.96 -20.94 -7.03
C ILE A 551 29.88 -20.49 -5.88
N PHE A 552 29.37 -19.63 -5.00
CA PHE A 552 30.13 -19.18 -3.84
C PHE A 552 29.99 -20.12 -2.64
N SER A 553 29.16 -21.15 -2.64
CA SER A 553 29.06 -22.10 -1.51
C SER A 553 30.17 -23.14 -1.46
N ASP A 554 30.25 -23.91 -0.37
CA ASP A 554 31.16 -25.05 -0.20
C ASP A 554 30.83 -26.23 -1.13
N LYS A 555 29.72 -26.18 -1.88
CA LYS A 555 29.49 -27.08 -3.02
C LYS A 555 30.51 -26.85 -4.14
N ASN A 556 31.13 -25.65 -4.21
CA ASN A 556 32.29 -25.39 -5.06
C ASN A 556 33.58 -25.79 -4.31
N PRO A 557 34.34 -26.80 -4.78
CA PRO A 557 35.52 -27.32 -4.07
C PRO A 557 36.65 -26.30 -3.85
N ILE A 558 36.65 -25.19 -4.58
CA ILE A 558 37.65 -24.13 -4.43
C ILE A 558 37.35 -23.27 -3.20
N MET A 559 36.09 -23.11 -2.82
CA MET A 559 35.69 -22.17 -1.76
C MET A 559 36.24 -22.52 -0.37
N PRO A 560 36.21 -23.79 0.09
CA PRO A 560 36.80 -24.17 1.38
C PRO A 560 38.32 -23.96 1.48
N MET A 561 39.01 -23.83 0.34
CA MET A 561 40.46 -23.54 0.34
C MET A 561 40.76 -22.12 0.83
N LEU A 562 39.76 -21.22 0.85
CA LEU A 562 39.90 -19.84 1.31
C LEU A 562 39.85 -19.73 2.84
N ASP A 563 39.32 -20.72 3.56
CA ASP A 563 39.04 -20.65 5.00
C ASP A 563 40.30 -20.40 5.84
N GLN A 564 41.37 -21.16 5.58
CA GLN A 564 42.62 -21.01 6.32
C GLN A 564 43.29 -19.66 6.03
N THR A 565 43.26 -19.23 4.77
CA THR A 565 43.83 -17.93 4.37
C THR A 565 43.06 -16.77 4.99
N VAL A 566 41.72 -16.83 5.00
CA VAL A 566 40.88 -15.78 5.59
C VAL A 566 41.04 -15.73 7.10
N ALA A 567 41.13 -16.87 7.79
CA ALA A 567 41.36 -16.92 9.22
C ALA A 567 42.65 -16.19 9.63
N THR A 568 43.76 -16.43 8.90
CA THR A 568 45.02 -15.72 9.12
C THR A 568 44.89 -14.21 8.83
N LEU A 569 44.17 -13.83 7.77
CA LEU A 569 43.96 -12.42 7.44
C LEU A 569 43.10 -11.67 8.47
N ILE A 570 42.18 -12.37 9.16
CA ILE A 570 41.41 -11.81 10.28
C ILE A 570 42.32 -11.54 11.48
N GLU A 571 43.16 -12.50 11.86
CA GLU A 571 44.10 -12.33 12.98
C GLU A 571 45.11 -11.21 12.73
N GLU A 572 45.54 -11.07 11.47
CA GLU A 572 46.49 -10.03 11.03
C GLU A 572 45.81 -8.77 10.47
N ARG A 573 44.51 -8.56 10.76
CA ARG A 573 43.74 -7.42 10.24
C ARG A 573 44.42 -6.08 10.56
N LYS A 574 44.71 -5.30 9.51
CA LYS A 574 45.33 -3.97 9.58
C LYS A 574 44.49 -2.95 8.79
N PRO A 575 43.47 -2.36 9.42
CA PRO A 575 42.64 -1.36 8.77
C PRO A 575 43.45 -0.12 8.39
N ALA A 576 43.23 0.39 7.19
CA ALA A 576 43.82 1.66 6.78
C ALA A 576 43.22 2.83 7.56
N SER A 577 44.04 3.84 7.85
CA SER A 577 43.63 5.07 8.49
C SER A 577 42.46 5.73 7.75
N PRO A 578 41.41 6.23 8.45
CA PRO A 578 40.31 6.96 7.84
C PRO A 578 40.76 8.20 7.03
N ASP A 579 41.93 8.75 7.36
CA ASP A 579 42.54 9.90 6.70
C ASP A 579 43.41 9.53 5.49
N ASN A 580 43.43 8.25 5.09
CA ASN A 580 44.20 7.76 3.96
C ASN A 580 43.61 8.26 2.62
N PRO A 581 44.38 9.00 1.79
CA PRO A 581 43.87 9.58 0.55
C PRO A 581 43.43 8.53 -0.48
N PHE A 582 43.96 7.31 -0.44
CA PHE A 582 43.54 6.23 -1.33
C PHE A 582 42.16 5.65 -0.95
N ILE A 583 41.82 5.61 0.35
CA ILE A 583 40.46 5.29 0.81
C ILE A 583 39.47 6.38 0.38
N MET A 584 39.88 7.65 0.42
CA MET A 584 39.05 8.75 -0.08
C MET A 584 38.81 8.65 -1.60
N GLY A 585 39.86 8.32 -2.36
CA GLY A 585 39.78 8.05 -3.79
C GLY A 585 38.89 6.84 -4.13
N GLU A 586 38.95 5.77 -3.34
CA GLU A 586 38.07 4.60 -3.45
C GLU A 586 36.59 5.01 -3.27
N LYS A 587 36.28 5.79 -2.23
CA LYS A 587 34.92 6.32 -1.99
C LYS A 587 34.44 7.19 -3.16
N MET A 588 35.31 8.04 -3.69
CA MET A 588 34.98 8.86 -4.86
C MET A 588 34.67 7.99 -6.10
N MET A 589 35.44 6.92 -6.33
CA MET A 589 35.18 5.98 -7.42
C MET A 589 33.86 5.23 -7.22
N SER A 590 33.56 4.82 -6.00
CA SER A 590 32.29 4.20 -5.64
C SER A 590 31.11 5.11 -5.98
N GLU A 591 31.15 6.37 -5.54
CA GLU A 591 30.12 7.37 -5.83
C GLU A 591 29.96 7.62 -7.34
N LEU A 592 31.07 7.60 -8.10
CA LEU A 592 31.04 7.71 -9.56
C LEU A 592 30.37 6.49 -10.22
N ILE A 593 30.62 5.27 -9.74
CA ILE A 593 29.96 4.05 -10.25
C ILE A 593 28.47 4.09 -9.93
N GLU A 594 28.09 4.41 -8.68
CA GLU A 594 26.68 4.55 -8.28
C GLU A 594 25.96 5.63 -9.10
N THR A 595 26.63 6.75 -9.35
CA THR A 595 26.12 7.83 -10.23
C THR A 595 25.88 7.31 -11.65
N GLN A 596 26.82 6.58 -12.25
CA GLN A 596 26.65 6.01 -13.59
C GLN A 596 25.49 5.01 -13.66
N LEU A 597 25.35 4.15 -12.65
CA LEU A 597 24.23 3.20 -12.57
C LEU A 597 22.88 3.90 -12.37
N ASN A 598 22.86 4.98 -11.58
CA ASN A 598 21.67 5.83 -11.43
C ASN A 598 21.31 6.52 -12.75
N LEU A 599 22.29 7.04 -13.50
CA LEU A 599 22.06 7.63 -14.83
C LEU A 599 21.53 6.59 -15.82
N TYR A 600 22.10 5.38 -15.84
CA TYR A 600 21.59 4.26 -16.63
C TYR A 600 20.13 3.93 -16.29
N ARG A 601 19.80 3.80 -14.99
CA ARG A 601 18.42 3.56 -14.53
C ARG A 601 17.49 4.63 -15.09
N ASN A 602 17.81 5.91 -14.91
CA ASN A 602 16.93 7.00 -15.33
C ASN A 602 16.75 7.04 -16.85
N LEU A 603 17.81 6.77 -17.63
CA LEU A 603 17.72 6.67 -19.08
C LEU A 603 16.81 5.50 -19.50
N ARG A 604 17.02 4.32 -18.91
CA ARG A 604 16.18 3.14 -19.16
C ARG A 604 14.71 3.42 -18.83
N ASP A 605 14.44 4.00 -17.68
CA ASP A 605 13.08 4.28 -17.21
C ASP A 605 12.40 5.31 -18.12
N SER A 606 13.13 6.36 -18.54
CA SER A 606 12.67 7.35 -19.51
C SER A 606 12.37 6.74 -20.89
N LEU A 607 13.24 5.87 -21.39
CA LEU A 607 13.02 5.15 -22.65
C LEU A 607 11.81 4.21 -22.56
N THR A 608 11.62 3.56 -21.42
CA THR A 608 10.49 2.66 -21.17
C THR A 608 9.18 3.43 -21.20
N GLU A 609 9.09 4.54 -20.45
CA GLU A 609 7.91 5.40 -20.41
C GLU A 609 7.63 6.05 -21.78
N SER A 610 8.66 6.61 -22.43
CA SER A 610 8.49 7.22 -23.76
C SER A 610 8.04 6.20 -24.82
N SER A 611 8.56 4.96 -24.76
CA SER A 611 8.15 3.87 -25.65
C SER A 611 6.72 3.44 -25.37
N PHE A 612 6.34 3.34 -24.10
CA PHE A 612 4.98 3.02 -23.68
C PHE A 612 3.98 4.00 -24.27
N PHE A 613 4.18 5.30 -24.04
CA PHE A 613 3.30 6.33 -24.61
C PHE A 613 3.32 6.28 -26.14
N SER A 614 4.47 6.09 -26.79
CA SER A 614 4.56 6.02 -28.25
C SER A 614 3.78 4.83 -28.85
N ILE A 615 3.78 3.69 -28.16
CA ILE A 615 3.06 2.48 -28.58
C ILE A 615 1.56 2.65 -28.36
N TYR A 616 1.14 2.95 -27.12
CA TYR A 616 -0.27 2.89 -26.73
C TYR A 616 -1.07 4.13 -27.14
N SER A 617 -0.41 5.27 -27.41
CA SER A 617 -1.07 6.42 -28.05
C SER A 617 -1.10 6.35 -29.58
N SER A 618 -0.52 5.29 -30.18
CA SER A 618 -0.52 5.12 -31.63
C SER A 618 -1.94 4.86 -32.15
N PRO A 619 -2.41 5.59 -33.19
CA PRO A 619 -3.72 5.34 -33.78
C PRO A 619 -3.89 3.92 -34.31
N LEU A 620 -2.81 3.26 -34.73
CA LEU A 620 -2.84 1.88 -35.21
C LEU A 620 -3.16 0.90 -34.07
N VAL A 621 -2.56 1.13 -32.90
CA VAL A 621 -2.79 0.30 -31.70
C VAL A 621 -4.22 0.53 -31.21
N LYS A 622 -4.65 1.80 -31.09
CA LYS A 622 -6.04 2.14 -30.73
C LYS A 622 -7.06 1.54 -31.71
N ALA A 623 -6.79 1.59 -33.01
CA ALA A 623 -7.67 1.03 -34.04
C ALA A 623 -7.69 -0.51 -34.05
N ALA A 624 -6.58 -1.17 -33.71
CA ALA A 624 -6.49 -2.64 -33.67
C ALA A 624 -7.16 -3.24 -32.43
N ILE A 625 -7.19 -2.50 -31.33
CA ILE A 625 -7.67 -2.99 -30.03
C ILE A 625 -9.14 -2.59 -29.78
N SER A 626 -9.62 -1.47 -30.33
CA SER A 626 -10.98 -0.97 -30.03
C SER A 626 -12.12 -1.88 -30.51
N PRO A 627 -13.06 -2.21 -29.61
CA PRO A 627 -14.45 -1.85 -29.78
C PRO A 627 -14.79 -0.62 -28.92
N LYS A 628 -15.64 0.25 -29.48
CA LYS A 628 -16.25 1.38 -28.76
C LYS A 628 -17.06 0.85 -27.57
N ASP A 629 -16.95 1.54 -26.43
CA ASP A 629 -17.87 1.55 -25.27
C ASP A 629 -17.51 0.81 -23.98
N ASP A 630 -16.24 0.51 -23.74
CA ASP A 630 -15.76 0.11 -22.40
C ASP A 630 -14.80 1.19 -21.88
N GLY A 631 -15.28 2.43 -21.75
CA GLY A 631 -14.51 3.45 -21.03
C GLY A 631 -14.24 3.00 -19.58
N LEU A 632 -13.28 3.64 -18.90
CA LEU A 632 -13.13 3.54 -17.44
C LEU A 632 -14.52 3.47 -16.80
N PRO A 633 -14.80 2.53 -15.87
CA PRO A 633 -16.12 2.35 -15.28
C PRO A 633 -16.68 3.72 -14.91
N ARG A 634 -17.68 4.19 -15.66
CA ARG A 634 -18.29 5.48 -15.35
C ARG A 634 -19.00 5.27 -14.04
N HIS A 635 -18.52 5.93 -12.99
CA HIS A 635 -19.23 5.99 -11.72
C HIS A 635 -20.66 6.40 -12.03
N ASN A 636 -21.59 5.47 -11.81
CA ASN A 636 -22.98 5.85 -11.69
C ASN A 636 -23.00 6.80 -10.50
N SER A 637 -23.43 8.04 -10.73
CA SER A 637 -23.68 8.98 -9.65
C SER A 637 -24.63 8.31 -8.66
N VAL A 638 -24.10 7.87 -7.52
CA VAL A 638 -24.92 7.30 -6.46
C VAL A 638 -25.56 8.50 -5.76
N ASP A 639 -26.88 8.66 -5.90
CA ASP A 639 -27.59 9.57 -5.02
C ASP A 639 -27.63 8.94 -3.63
N VAL A 640 -26.65 9.28 -2.80
CA VAL A 640 -26.47 8.74 -1.46
C VAL A 640 -27.71 8.96 -0.59
N ARG A 641 -28.48 10.03 -0.85
CA ARG A 641 -29.72 10.32 -0.12
C ARG A 641 -30.84 9.32 -0.43
N GLN A 642 -30.79 8.67 -1.59
CA GLN A 642 -31.75 7.63 -2.00
C GLN A 642 -31.35 6.24 -1.51
N MET A 643 -30.19 6.08 -0.87
CA MET A 643 -29.83 4.80 -0.26
C MET A 643 -30.87 4.48 0.84
N PRO A 644 -31.48 3.28 0.84
CA PRO A 644 -32.59 2.94 1.74
C PRO A 644 -32.27 3.19 3.22
N GLU A 645 -31.03 2.93 3.62
CA GLU A 645 -30.58 3.16 4.99
C GLU A 645 -30.50 4.65 5.34
N VAL A 646 -29.88 5.47 4.48
CA VAL A 646 -29.77 6.92 4.68
C VAL A 646 -31.14 7.55 4.71
N HIS A 647 -32.00 7.22 3.74
CA HIS A 647 -33.36 7.74 3.67
C HIS A 647 -34.14 7.42 4.95
N ARG A 648 -34.11 6.17 5.42
CA ARG A 648 -34.77 5.75 6.65
C ARG A 648 -34.23 6.50 7.87
N VAL A 649 -32.91 6.74 7.95
CA VAL A 649 -32.30 7.46 9.07
C VAL A 649 -32.74 8.92 9.07
N LEU A 650 -32.76 9.58 7.92
CA LEU A 650 -33.17 10.98 7.79
C LEU A 650 -34.67 11.17 8.09
N GLU A 651 -35.55 10.26 7.65
CA GLU A 651 -36.98 10.31 7.98
C GLU A 651 -37.26 10.16 9.49
N ASN A 652 -36.37 9.50 10.22
CA ASN A 652 -36.50 9.26 11.66
C ASN A 652 -35.61 10.21 12.49
N ALA A 653 -35.18 11.34 11.94
CA ALA A 653 -34.27 12.27 12.61
C ALA A 653 -34.83 12.88 13.90
N ASP A 654 -36.17 12.89 14.06
CA ASP A 654 -36.90 13.36 15.23
C ASP A 654 -37.15 12.27 16.29
N LYS A 655 -36.74 11.02 16.03
CA LYS A 655 -36.87 9.88 16.95
C LYS A 655 -35.58 9.62 17.70
N GLY A 656 -35.71 9.25 18.97
CA GLY A 656 -34.60 8.94 19.88
C GLY A 656 -34.80 9.58 21.26
N GLY A 657 -33.76 9.56 22.08
CA GLY A 657 -33.76 10.10 23.43
C GLY A 657 -32.43 10.73 23.82
N LEU A 658 -32.02 10.50 25.08
CA LEU A 658 -30.82 11.12 25.65
C LEU A 658 -29.53 10.72 24.91
N ALA A 659 -29.39 9.44 24.57
CA ALA A 659 -28.21 8.90 23.92
C ALA A 659 -28.01 9.51 22.53
N GLU A 660 -29.04 9.47 21.69
CA GLU A 660 -29.04 10.06 20.35
C GLU A 660 -28.78 11.56 20.40
N GLY A 661 -29.39 12.27 21.36
CA GLY A 661 -29.18 13.70 21.57
C GLY A 661 -27.74 14.04 21.93
N VAL A 662 -27.11 13.29 22.85
CA VAL A 662 -25.71 13.52 23.25
C VAL A 662 -24.75 13.23 22.10
N VAL A 663 -24.90 12.08 21.43
CA VAL A 663 -24.07 11.71 20.28
C VAL A 663 -24.18 12.76 19.17
N ARG A 664 -25.40 13.22 18.87
CA ARG A 664 -25.65 14.26 17.86
C ARG A 664 -24.97 15.58 18.20
N ILE A 665 -25.01 16.00 19.47
CA ILE A 665 -24.32 17.21 19.94
C ILE A 665 -22.80 17.05 19.80
N LEU A 666 -22.23 15.91 20.22
CA LEU A 666 -20.80 15.65 20.08
C LEU A 666 -20.35 15.72 18.61
N HIS A 667 -21.12 15.12 17.70
CA HIS A 667 -20.81 15.17 16.27
C HIS A 667 -20.94 16.58 15.68
N LEU A 668 -21.96 17.36 16.05
CA LEU A 668 -22.08 18.78 15.65
C LEU A 668 -20.87 19.61 16.08
N ILE A 669 -20.39 19.40 17.31
CA ILE A 669 -19.20 20.09 17.85
C ILE A 669 -17.93 19.66 17.11
N ASN A 670 -17.77 18.37 16.84
CA ASN A 670 -16.63 17.82 16.11
C ASN A 670 -16.60 18.32 14.66
N SER A 671 -17.74 18.32 13.96
CA SER A 671 -17.87 18.87 12.61
C SER A 671 -17.53 20.35 12.53
N ALA A 672 -17.88 21.15 13.56
CA ALA A 672 -17.52 22.56 13.62
C ALA A 672 -15.99 22.81 13.75
N ARG A 673 -15.23 21.83 14.24
CA ARG A 673 -13.77 21.95 14.46
C ARG A 673 -12.94 21.63 13.23
N GLY A 674 -13.38 20.68 12.40
CA GLY A 674 -12.69 20.27 11.18
C GLY A 674 -11.56 19.24 11.36
N TYR A 675 -11.27 18.76 12.58
CA TYR A 675 -10.35 17.62 12.83
C TYR A 675 -10.62 16.95 14.19
N VAL A 676 -10.20 15.68 14.35
CA VAL A 676 -10.41 14.89 15.57
C VAL A 676 -9.06 14.47 16.19
N ARG A 677 -8.92 14.63 17.52
CA ARG A 677 -7.70 14.23 18.27
C ARG A 677 -7.89 12.86 18.92
N ARG A 678 -6.85 12.01 18.91
CA ARG A 678 -6.84 10.69 19.57
C ARG A 678 -7.32 10.72 21.02
N THR A 679 -6.74 11.59 21.85
CA THR A 679 -7.07 11.65 23.30
C THR A 679 -8.53 12.00 23.57
N ARG A 680 -9.25 12.58 22.60
CA ARG A 680 -10.69 12.80 22.67
C ARG A 680 -11.48 11.59 22.18
N LEU A 681 -11.03 10.91 21.13
CA LEU A 681 -11.60 9.62 20.71
C LEU A 681 -11.51 8.57 21.82
N GLU A 682 -10.41 8.51 22.56
CA GLU A 682 -10.28 7.61 23.72
C GLU A 682 -11.28 7.98 24.83
N ARG A 683 -11.53 9.28 25.05
CA ARG A 683 -12.56 9.73 26.00
C ARG A 683 -13.96 9.44 25.49
N GLU A 684 -14.21 9.60 24.19
CA GLU A 684 -15.45 9.18 23.54
C GLU A 684 -15.61 7.65 23.66
N LEU A 685 -14.58 6.84 23.42
CA LEU A 685 -14.57 5.39 23.63
C LEU A 685 -14.86 5.00 25.07
N ILE A 686 -14.24 5.68 26.04
CA ILE A 686 -14.52 5.43 27.46
C ILE A 686 -15.96 5.85 27.78
N ALA A 687 -16.44 6.95 27.22
CA ALA A 687 -17.81 7.41 27.46
C ALA A 687 -18.87 6.57 26.72
N LEU A 688 -18.56 6.02 25.55
CA LEU A 688 -19.44 5.15 24.76
C LEU A 688 -19.39 3.71 25.30
N GLY A 689 -18.21 3.23 25.71
CA GLY A 689 -17.96 1.86 26.19
C GLY A 689 -18.14 1.61 27.69
N HIS A 690 -18.21 2.66 28.53
CA HIS A 690 -18.37 2.51 30.00
C HIS A 690 -19.52 3.32 30.64
N SER A 691 -20.35 4.06 29.90
CA SER A 691 -21.22 5.06 30.55
C SER A 691 -22.70 4.70 30.74
N LYS A 692 -23.31 5.46 31.65
CA LYS A 692 -24.75 5.60 31.90
C LYS A 692 -25.58 6.02 30.66
N LEU A 693 -24.97 6.32 29.51
CA LEU A 693 -25.67 6.67 28.25
C LEU A 693 -26.30 5.46 27.57
N PHE A 694 -25.66 4.30 27.64
CA PHE A 694 -26.09 3.06 26.96
C PHE A 694 -26.14 1.90 27.97
N PRO A 695 -27.00 1.97 29.01
CA PRO A 695 -27.13 0.85 29.93
C PRO A 695 -27.65 -0.38 29.16
N ASP A 696 -26.94 -1.51 29.30
CA ASP A 696 -27.31 -2.81 28.77
C ASP A 696 -27.37 -2.93 27.22
N MET A 697 -26.67 -2.07 26.48
CA MET A 697 -26.52 -2.18 25.02
C MET A 697 -25.20 -2.84 24.62
N ASP A 698 -25.23 -3.62 23.54
CA ASP A 698 -24.01 -4.18 22.97
C ASP A 698 -23.20 -3.14 22.16
N HIS A 699 -21.97 -3.48 21.81
CA HIS A 699 -21.08 -2.58 21.07
C HIS A 699 -21.60 -2.27 19.65
N GLU A 700 -22.25 -3.22 18.98
CA GLU A 700 -22.75 -3.06 17.62
C GLU A 700 -23.92 -2.06 17.56
N ASP A 701 -24.82 -2.11 18.53
CA ASP A 701 -25.93 -1.18 18.67
C ASP A 701 -25.45 0.24 18.97
N ILE A 702 -24.38 0.39 19.77
CA ILE A 702 -23.76 1.70 20.04
C ILE A 702 -23.15 2.25 18.75
N VAL A 703 -22.37 1.45 18.02
CA VAL A 703 -21.77 1.84 16.73
C VAL A 703 -22.85 2.28 15.74
N LYS A 704 -23.97 1.56 15.71
CA LYS A 704 -25.13 1.87 14.86
C LYS A 704 -25.77 3.21 15.23
N ILE A 705 -25.98 3.50 16.51
CA ILE A 705 -26.50 4.81 16.94
C ILE A 705 -25.54 5.92 16.53
N VAL A 706 -24.24 5.74 16.78
CA VAL A 706 -23.21 6.73 16.40
C VAL A 706 -23.25 7.00 14.91
N HIS A 707 -23.32 5.96 14.09
CA HIS A 707 -23.41 6.07 12.63
C HIS A 707 -24.69 6.80 12.20
N GLN A 708 -25.86 6.43 12.71
CA GLN A 708 -27.13 7.06 12.36
C GLN A 708 -27.14 8.56 12.70
N GLN A 709 -26.65 8.92 13.89
CA GLN A 709 -26.60 10.33 14.29
C GLN A 709 -25.57 11.11 13.46
N ALA A 710 -24.44 10.50 13.09
CA ALA A 710 -23.47 11.11 12.18
C ALA A 710 -24.09 11.38 10.80
N LEU A 711 -24.87 10.45 10.24
CA LEU A 711 -25.58 10.66 8.97
C LEU A 711 -26.55 11.85 9.04
N ILE A 712 -27.33 11.97 10.11
CA ILE A 712 -28.29 13.08 10.26
C ILE A 712 -27.56 14.43 10.26
N VAL A 713 -26.45 14.53 11.01
CA VAL A 713 -25.67 15.77 11.08
C VAL A 713 -24.96 16.08 9.77
N ASP A 714 -24.41 15.06 9.09
CA ASP A 714 -23.63 15.26 7.87
C ASP A 714 -24.51 15.61 6.67
N PHE A 715 -25.68 14.99 6.53
CA PHE A 715 -26.58 15.23 5.40
C PHE A 715 -27.61 16.34 5.63
N GLU A 716 -28.08 16.53 6.86
CA GLU A 716 -29.13 17.50 7.20
C GLU A 716 -28.80 18.24 8.52
N PRO A 717 -27.70 19.01 8.59
CA PRO A 717 -27.21 19.64 9.83
C PRO A 717 -28.23 20.57 10.49
N LYS A 718 -29.08 21.22 9.68
CA LYS A 718 -30.15 22.07 10.19
C LYS A 718 -31.25 21.24 10.86
N VAL A 719 -31.70 20.16 10.22
CA VAL A 719 -32.68 19.23 10.81
C VAL A 719 -32.11 18.60 12.08
N ALA A 720 -30.83 18.20 12.06
CA ALA A 720 -30.12 17.67 13.22
C ALA A 720 -30.22 18.61 14.42
N MET A 721 -29.98 19.90 14.20
CA MET A 721 -30.08 20.95 15.21
C MET A 721 -31.53 21.18 15.67
N ASP A 722 -32.45 21.38 14.72
CA ASP A 722 -33.85 21.73 15.00
C ASP A 722 -34.62 20.62 15.74
N THR A 723 -34.18 19.37 15.61
CA THR A 723 -34.79 18.20 16.28
C THR A 723 -34.17 17.88 17.65
N LEU A 724 -33.07 18.51 18.07
CA LEU A 724 -32.49 18.32 19.42
C LEU A 724 -33.49 18.57 20.57
N PRO A 725 -34.34 19.63 20.54
CA PRO A 725 -35.36 19.82 21.57
C PRO A 725 -36.45 18.74 21.59
N ILE A 726 -36.68 18.05 20.46
CA ILE A 726 -37.64 16.95 20.32
C ILE A 726 -37.06 15.67 20.94
N LEU A 727 -35.76 15.42 20.76
CA LEU A 727 -35.06 14.30 21.41
C LEU A 727 -34.95 14.51 22.92
N LEU A 728 -34.58 15.74 23.33
CA LEU A 728 -34.34 16.12 24.73
C LEU A 728 -35.55 16.88 25.29
N LYS A 729 -36.70 16.19 25.38
CA LYS A 729 -37.99 16.81 25.74
C LYS A 729 -38.00 17.48 27.10
N THR A 730 -37.38 16.86 28.10
CA THR A 730 -37.44 17.31 29.50
C THR A 730 -36.29 18.25 29.86
N VAL A 731 -36.53 19.15 30.82
CA VAL A 731 -35.46 20.02 31.35
C VAL A 731 -34.32 19.20 31.94
N ASP A 732 -34.65 18.06 32.57
CA ASP A 732 -33.66 17.16 33.17
C ASP A 732 -32.80 16.45 32.13
N SER A 733 -33.40 15.94 31.04
CA SER A 733 -32.65 15.35 29.92
C SER A 733 -31.75 16.37 29.23
N ARG A 734 -32.17 17.63 29.08
CA ARG A 734 -31.33 18.69 28.48
C ARG A 734 -30.11 19.01 29.34
N LYS A 735 -30.31 19.18 30.66
CA LYS A 735 -29.21 19.42 31.61
C LYS A 735 -28.24 18.24 31.65
N THR A 736 -28.78 17.03 31.68
CA THR A 736 -27.98 15.79 31.68
C THR A 736 -27.18 15.66 30.40
N ALA A 737 -27.78 15.92 29.23
CA ALA A 737 -27.09 15.89 27.94
C ALA A 737 -25.93 16.88 27.89
N LEU A 738 -26.17 18.16 28.23
CA LEU A 738 -25.12 19.18 28.22
C LEU A 738 -23.98 18.86 29.20
N LYS A 739 -24.30 18.34 30.38
CA LYS A 739 -23.29 17.90 31.34
C LYS A 739 -22.44 16.75 30.77
N LEU A 740 -23.08 15.72 30.21
CA LEU A 740 -22.38 14.58 29.61
C LEU A 740 -21.50 15.02 28.43
N VAL A 741 -22.00 15.91 27.57
CA VAL A 741 -21.20 16.49 26.48
C VAL A 741 -19.96 17.20 27.02
N MET A 742 -20.08 17.97 28.09
CA MET A 742 -18.94 18.65 28.72
C MET A 742 -17.95 17.68 29.37
N ASP A 743 -18.44 16.62 30.01
CA ASP A 743 -17.61 15.58 30.60
C ASP A 743 -16.77 14.87 29.51
N ILE A 744 -17.33 14.70 28.30
CA ILE A 744 -16.69 14.02 27.17
C ILE A 744 -15.80 14.98 26.35
N ALA A 745 -16.36 16.09 25.87
CA ALA A 745 -15.67 17.05 24.99
C ALA A 745 -14.61 17.89 25.72
N GLY A 746 -14.68 17.96 27.05
CA GLY A 746 -13.76 18.67 27.92
C GLY A 746 -14.21 20.09 28.28
N PRO A 747 -13.50 20.75 29.21
CA PRO A 747 -13.85 22.07 29.73
C PRO A 747 -13.75 23.16 28.64
N ARG A 748 -14.61 24.20 28.75
CA ARG A 748 -14.79 25.24 27.71
C ARG A 748 -13.50 25.95 27.35
N GLU A 749 -12.62 26.14 28.33
CA GLU A 749 -11.32 26.79 28.23
C GLU A 749 -10.36 26.04 27.28
N THR A 750 -10.60 24.74 27.09
CA THR A 750 -9.79 23.87 26.23
C THR A 750 -10.49 23.53 24.91
N MET A 751 -11.69 24.09 24.66
CA MET A 751 -12.42 23.86 23.42
C MET A 751 -11.91 24.75 22.29
N HIS A 752 -11.92 24.21 21.07
CA HIS A 752 -11.61 24.98 19.87
C HIS A 752 -12.63 26.12 19.69
N PRO A 753 -12.25 27.32 19.21
CA PRO A 753 -13.17 28.46 19.09
C PRO A 753 -14.46 28.16 18.32
N PHE A 754 -14.39 27.42 17.21
CA PHE A 754 -15.57 27.03 16.43
C PHE A 754 -16.45 26.00 17.15
N ALA A 755 -15.82 25.03 17.84
CA ALA A 755 -16.52 24.05 18.67
C ALA A 755 -17.26 24.73 19.85
N LEU A 756 -16.61 25.71 20.50
CA LEU A 756 -17.20 26.49 21.57
C LEU A 756 -18.39 27.34 21.08
N LYS A 757 -18.27 27.93 19.88
CA LYS A 757 -19.38 28.67 19.25
C LYS A 757 -20.57 27.76 18.98
N MET A 758 -20.35 26.58 18.40
CA MET A 758 -21.40 25.58 18.15
C MET A 758 -22.05 25.12 19.46
N TYR A 759 -21.25 24.77 20.47
CA TYR A 759 -21.77 24.38 21.78
C TYR A 759 -22.61 25.49 22.42
N GLY A 760 -22.18 26.76 22.32
CA GLY A 760 -22.95 27.90 22.81
C GLY A 760 -24.31 28.06 22.13
N GLN A 761 -24.40 27.81 20.82
CA GLN A 761 -25.67 27.81 20.08
C GLN A 761 -26.61 26.69 20.54
N ILE A 762 -26.07 25.49 20.76
CA ILE A 762 -26.82 24.34 21.26
C ILE A 762 -27.33 24.61 22.68
N GLU A 763 -26.48 25.15 23.56
CA GLU A 763 -26.84 25.49 24.93
C GLU A 763 -27.96 26.54 24.96
N GLU A 764 -27.86 27.60 24.15
CA GLU A 764 -28.90 28.64 24.06
C GLU A 764 -30.23 28.05 23.59
N MET A 765 -30.20 27.20 22.56
CA MET A 765 -31.39 26.53 22.03
C MET A 765 -32.09 25.66 23.08
N LEU A 766 -31.33 24.83 23.80
CA LEU A 766 -31.88 23.93 24.82
C LEU A 766 -32.34 24.68 26.09
N SER A 767 -31.79 25.87 26.34
CA SER A 767 -32.11 26.70 27.51
C SER A 767 -33.38 27.55 27.33
N LYS A 768 -33.86 27.80 26.11
CA LYS A 768 -35.09 28.56 25.86
C LYS A 768 -36.31 27.80 26.41
N LYS A 769 -37.02 28.43 27.36
CA LYS A 769 -38.30 27.96 27.93
C LYS A 769 -39.39 28.05 26.84
N GLY A 770 -39.68 26.93 26.20
CA GLY A 770 -40.77 26.79 25.23
C GLY A 770 -40.27 26.29 23.87
N CYS A 771 -40.14 24.98 23.72
CA CYS A 771 -40.14 24.35 22.40
C CYS A 771 -41.43 23.54 22.29
N HIS A 772 -42.13 23.77 21.19
CA HIS A 772 -43.47 23.32 20.80
C HIS A 772 -44.03 22.06 21.45
N ASP A 773 -45.24 22.20 22.00
CA ASP A 773 -46.22 21.14 22.15
C ASP A 773 -46.88 20.89 20.77
N PRO A 774 -46.76 19.70 20.15
CA PRO A 774 -47.37 19.41 18.85
C PRO A 774 -48.91 19.32 18.88
N SER A 775 -49.55 19.44 20.05
CA SER A 775 -51.00 19.21 20.20
C SER A 775 -51.88 20.44 20.01
N ASN A 776 -51.35 21.60 19.59
CA ASN A 776 -52.14 22.83 19.44
C ASN A 776 -52.05 23.45 18.03
N PRO A 777 -53.05 23.22 17.14
CA PRO A 777 -53.08 23.78 15.80
C PRO A 777 -53.74 25.16 15.82
N SER A 778 -53.01 26.18 16.28
CA SER A 778 -53.43 27.56 16.05
C SER A 778 -52.26 28.50 16.23
N LEU A 779 -51.65 28.91 15.12
CA LEU A 779 -51.23 30.29 14.85
C LEU A 779 -50.80 30.41 13.39
N GLU A 780 -51.53 31.28 12.70
CA GLU A 780 -51.43 31.62 11.29
C GLU A 780 -50.06 32.20 10.94
N PHE A 781 -49.48 31.74 9.83
CA PHE A 781 -48.46 32.48 9.10
C PHE A 781 -49.14 33.65 8.39
N ALA A 782 -48.92 34.86 8.89
CA ALA A 782 -49.24 36.10 8.18
C ALA A 782 -47.93 36.83 7.85
N ASP A 783 -47.71 36.97 6.54
CA ASP A 783 -46.96 37.99 5.81
C ASP A 783 -45.92 38.83 6.56
N GLN A 784 -44.65 38.64 6.19
CA GLN A 784 -43.69 39.74 6.01
C GLN A 784 -42.56 39.30 5.07
N ILE A 785 -42.88 39.27 3.77
CA ILE A 785 -41.91 39.42 2.69
C ILE A 785 -42.39 40.57 1.84
N ASP A 786 -41.89 41.78 2.13
CA ASP A 786 -41.64 42.78 1.09
C ASP A 786 -40.74 43.88 1.62
N GLY A 787 -39.66 44.17 0.87
CA GLY A 787 -38.79 45.32 1.12
C GLY A 787 -37.31 45.01 1.24
N ALA A 788 -36.67 44.63 0.13
CA ALA A 788 -35.32 45.07 -0.27
C ALA A 788 -34.86 44.36 -1.55
N ARG A 789 -35.46 44.72 -2.68
CA ARG A 789 -34.86 44.56 -4.02
C ARG A 789 -34.95 45.90 -4.72
N ASP A 790 -33.98 46.76 -4.48
CA ASP A 790 -33.37 47.61 -5.51
C ASP A 790 -32.27 48.45 -4.85
N GLU A 791 -31.05 48.32 -5.38
CA GLU A 791 -30.01 49.36 -5.50
C GLU A 791 -28.62 48.71 -5.62
N SER A 792 -28.28 48.29 -6.85
CA SER A 792 -26.89 48.19 -7.28
C SER A 792 -26.74 48.88 -8.63
N LYS A 793 -26.63 50.20 -8.59
CA LYS A 793 -26.04 51.02 -9.66
C LYS A 793 -24.58 51.33 -9.29
N GLY A 794 -23.66 51.02 -10.20
CA GLY A 794 -22.34 51.64 -10.39
C GLY A 794 -21.36 51.58 -9.20
N VAL A 795 -20.09 51.24 -9.38
CA VAL A 795 -19.12 52.00 -10.17
C VAL A 795 -17.85 51.13 -10.32
N GLU A 796 -17.31 51.17 -11.55
CA GLU A 796 -15.94 50.89 -12.04
C GLU A 796 -15.07 49.77 -11.43
#